data_AF-A0A2E1LT85-F1
#
_entry.id   AF-A0A2E1LT85-F1
#
_cell.length_a   1.000
_cell.length_b   1.000
_cell.length_c   1.000
_cell.angle_alpha   90.00
_cell.angle_beta   90.00
_cell.angle_gamma   90.00
#
_symmetry.space_group_name_H-M   'P 1'
#
loop_
_entity.id
_entity.type
_entity.pdbx_description
1 polymer ?
#
loop_
_entity_poly.entity_id
_entity_poly.type
_entity_poly.pdbx_seq_one_letter_code
_entity_poly.pdbx_strand_id
1 'polypeptide(L)'
;MATVNTSWADSIIESGLFVSLDAAQRRVLESVVEEVNVRPGEVLFRQGDASDAAYIVITGAMQVLAKDYNDREVIIARLERKSFFGEQGLLQAAPRPRNATLRAVNGSRLLKIPAAAFKAIHDKQSDGRLARKDAENALERMAKTSAIGDAFSQLTLAEAAPETSHLLAGETMDVSNRETDRIYWVEQGDVTIYRNTSEGLALLLRVGAGGVFILSDEVLDDQPNAIGNADLILAETTAQLLSMNVGASRAGSGEDGAGVDVWRKLRRALNVQRMGLVTQYEGVFETEPALMTQYRLREGRQVVAASLIERDAVAFREVGCDGAIEWLTSDVAAGVRIGRMSDRIVAIDAGMEWRGLGEAVECLLKGRELKTWHGEFFEQNGVLDGTATVETGTGDESSIICACTGTTRGRVMALLSEGASQSDVQACTGAGSICGSCTVRIGEVCGDEDLMRPVHVDRFERLSTDLAALKLVGADWVLPAASPGQHIALESFINGLWIRRSYTLVGTQGGEQGWTLVLKKEPMGTLSPWLFEQGRSVLLRVSQAQGDAIDAETDRPLVFMVAGVGVTPALAILNGAVTRPVTIHASVSDQSTGDVVRALMDQCGGLANLIIQNTAERGRVGASEIADMHRRFPNADWFVCGPESYEADITNCLNNLGIDEARIRVDRFTQAGEPPVDDGNCPAPVPALPALAARPHETGRIELSETDPDAPEAAVLLEQIFAEWQQTGEHDLAGSEDVRRERLALAGSGQLFDPTTEELKAAARLGWRNANRCIGRLYWNGLEVRDRRHVRDPEAMLSEMVDHLNFATNDGKLCSLITVFAAVDEGGTEIISPQLVRYAGYRDANGQVTGDPGHIALTKMAEAAGWRGAGGAFDLLPLMARDETGRLHIRSLRPDEVLEVDISHPDYGWFSELDLKWHAVPGIASQALDAFGRKFRVVFNGWYMGTEIGARNLSDPYRYNVLPAIARRMGLDISDDASLWRDRAMLELNRAVLYSYRQAGVTMLDHHTASTEFLQFVADEHALGREVQAEWSWIVPPISGSAVTPYHLDFPNTYFKPAYVPLD
;
A
#
# COMPACT_ATOMS: atom_id res chain seq x y z
N MET A 1 7.56 -86.76 -22.24
CA MET A 1 8.01 -85.35 -22.30
C MET A 1 7.16 -84.57 -21.31
N ALA A 2 7.67 -84.37 -20.09
CA ALA A 2 6.97 -83.60 -19.06
C ALA A 2 7.32 -82.12 -19.23
N THR A 3 6.28 -81.30 -19.25
CA THR A 3 6.19 -79.86 -19.48
C THR A 3 7.18 -79.03 -18.66
N VAL A 4 8.08 -78.31 -19.35
CA VAL A 4 8.90 -77.24 -18.76
C VAL A 4 7.99 -76.06 -18.48
N ASN A 5 8.00 -75.63 -17.22
CA ASN A 5 7.08 -74.69 -16.60
C ASN A 5 7.34 -73.25 -17.11
N THR A 6 6.44 -72.69 -17.92
CA THR A 6 6.11 -71.26 -17.91
C THR A 6 5.79 -70.84 -16.46
N SER A 7 6.28 -69.77 -15.85
CA SER A 7 6.88 -68.53 -16.34
C SER A 7 7.55 -67.80 -15.15
N TRP A 8 8.89 -67.77 -15.05
CA TRP A 8 9.56 -66.81 -14.14
C TRP A 8 9.36 -65.37 -14.62
N ALA A 9 9.19 -65.21 -15.93
CA ALA A 9 8.97 -63.93 -16.58
C ALA A 9 7.71 -63.21 -16.06
N ASP A 10 6.66 -63.93 -15.63
CA ASP A 10 5.48 -63.29 -15.05
C ASP A 10 5.81 -62.67 -13.68
N SER A 11 6.61 -63.35 -12.85
CA SER A 11 7.07 -62.80 -11.56
C SER A 11 8.04 -61.62 -11.72
N ILE A 12 8.81 -61.60 -12.81
CA ILE A 12 9.72 -60.50 -13.16
C ILE A 12 8.92 -59.29 -13.67
N ILE A 13 7.93 -59.49 -14.54
CA ILE A 13 7.04 -58.42 -15.01
C ILE A 13 6.18 -57.86 -13.87
N GLU A 14 5.62 -58.73 -13.03
CA GLU A 14 4.81 -58.35 -11.86
C GLU A 14 5.60 -57.63 -10.76
N SER A 15 6.94 -57.72 -10.76
CA SER A 15 7.78 -56.93 -9.83
C SER A 15 7.81 -55.42 -10.18
N GLY A 16 7.29 -55.05 -11.36
CA GLY A 16 7.15 -53.66 -11.81
C GLY A 16 8.41 -53.03 -12.39
N LEU A 17 9.56 -53.74 -12.37
CA LEU A 17 10.84 -53.20 -12.81
C LEU A 17 11.10 -53.32 -14.32
N PHE A 18 10.52 -54.35 -14.97
CA PHE A 18 10.71 -54.65 -16.40
C PHE A 18 9.36 -54.84 -17.09
N VAL A 19 8.59 -53.76 -17.24
CA VAL A 19 7.19 -53.84 -17.70
C VAL A 19 7.07 -54.10 -19.21
N SER A 20 8.17 -54.06 -19.97
CA SER A 20 8.19 -54.26 -21.43
C SER A 20 9.49 -54.92 -21.93
N LEU A 21 9.75 -56.17 -21.54
CA LEU A 21 10.86 -56.94 -22.13
C LEU A 21 10.47 -57.42 -23.53
N ASP A 22 11.30 -57.13 -24.53
CA ASP A 22 11.15 -57.76 -25.85
C ASP A 22 11.49 -59.27 -25.79
N ALA A 23 11.11 -60.02 -26.83
CA ALA A 23 11.29 -61.46 -26.86
C ALA A 23 12.78 -61.91 -26.80
N ALA A 24 13.72 -61.06 -27.19
CA ALA A 24 15.15 -61.35 -27.12
C ALA A 24 15.70 -61.07 -25.71
N GLN A 25 15.30 -59.95 -25.09
CA GLN A 25 15.65 -59.57 -23.72
C GLN A 25 15.10 -60.58 -22.70
N ARG A 26 13.86 -61.04 -22.91
CA ARG A 26 13.25 -62.08 -22.07
C ARG A 26 14.06 -63.39 -22.14
N ARG A 27 14.51 -63.80 -23.33
CA ARG A 27 15.37 -64.99 -23.47
C ARG A 27 16.74 -64.82 -22.82
N VAL A 28 17.33 -63.63 -22.90
CA VAL A 28 18.60 -63.34 -22.23
C VAL A 28 18.43 -63.44 -20.72
N LEU A 29 17.40 -62.80 -20.16
CA LEU A 29 17.10 -62.85 -18.73
C LEU A 29 16.78 -64.28 -18.26
N GLU A 30 15.95 -65.02 -19.00
CA GLU A 30 15.63 -66.44 -18.72
C GLU A 30 16.87 -67.34 -18.75
N SER A 31 17.92 -66.97 -19.51
CA SER A 31 19.16 -67.77 -19.61
C SER A 31 20.19 -67.51 -18.49
N VAL A 32 20.01 -66.45 -17.69
CA VAL A 32 21.03 -65.98 -16.71
C VAL A 32 20.50 -65.81 -15.29
N VAL A 33 19.18 -65.90 -15.08
CA VAL A 33 18.57 -65.82 -13.75
C VAL A 33 18.68 -67.17 -13.05
N GLU A 34 19.10 -67.13 -11.78
CA GLU A 34 19.27 -68.32 -10.94
C GLU A 34 18.31 -68.29 -9.76
N GLU A 35 17.80 -69.45 -9.35
CA GLU A 35 16.98 -69.54 -8.14
C GLU A 35 17.86 -69.75 -6.90
N VAL A 36 17.70 -68.90 -5.89
CA VAL A 36 18.43 -68.95 -4.62
C VAL A 36 17.47 -69.26 -3.49
N ASN A 37 17.80 -70.29 -2.69
CA ASN A 37 17.04 -70.68 -1.52
C ASN A 37 17.77 -70.20 -0.26
N VAL A 38 17.06 -69.50 0.63
CA VAL A 38 17.61 -68.94 1.87
C VAL A 38 16.82 -69.50 3.06
N ARG A 39 17.51 -70.07 4.05
CA ARG A 39 16.89 -70.68 5.23
C ARG A 39 16.41 -69.61 6.22
N PRO A 40 15.42 -69.90 7.09
CA PRO A 40 15.05 -68.97 8.17
C PRO A 40 16.28 -68.51 8.98
N GLY A 41 16.41 -67.21 9.19
CA GLY A 41 17.52 -66.59 9.92
C GLY A 41 18.82 -66.45 9.14
N GLU A 42 18.93 -67.02 7.94
CA GLU A 42 20.13 -66.92 7.10
C GLU A 42 20.26 -65.52 6.50
N VAL A 43 21.47 -64.98 6.52
CA VAL A 43 21.80 -63.67 5.98
C VAL A 43 22.25 -63.83 4.53
N LEU A 44 21.50 -63.26 3.59
CA LEU A 44 21.78 -63.32 2.16
C LEU A 44 23.02 -62.50 1.79
N PHE A 45 23.13 -61.29 2.34
CA PHE A 45 24.31 -60.42 2.27
C PHE A 45 24.26 -59.40 3.40
N ARG A 46 25.42 -58.82 3.72
CA ARG A 46 25.59 -57.79 4.75
C ARG A 46 25.79 -56.42 4.14
N GLN A 47 25.45 -55.40 4.91
CA GLN A 47 25.86 -54.03 4.65
C GLN A 47 27.39 -53.97 4.47
N GLY A 48 27.85 -53.35 3.39
CA GLY A 48 29.25 -53.26 2.99
C GLY A 48 29.73 -54.34 2.01
N ASP A 49 28.96 -55.41 1.77
CA ASP A 49 29.32 -56.43 0.78
C ASP A 49 29.32 -55.86 -0.66
N ALA A 50 30.00 -56.51 -1.60
CA ALA A 50 29.95 -56.08 -3.00
C ALA A 50 28.54 -56.26 -3.61
N SER A 51 28.09 -55.30 -4.40
CA SER A 51 26.84 -55.42 -5.15
C SER A 51 27.08 -56.17 -6.46
N ASP A 52 26.83 -57.48 -6.41
CA ASP A 52 27.08 -58.44 -7.50
C ASP A 52 25.81 -58.92 -8.22
N ALA A 53 24.63 -58.67 -7.64
CA ALA A 53 23.34 -59.12 -8.16
C ALA A 53 22.14 -58.40 -7.51
N ALA A 54 21.01 -58.38 -8.22
CA ALA A 54 19.71 -57.99 -7.67
C ALA A 54 18.83 -59.24 -7.46
N TYR A 55 17.78 -59.11 -6.64
CA TYR A 55 16.97 -60.25 -6.19
C TYR A 55 15.47 -59.96 -6.25
N ILE A 56 14.66 -60.97 -6.54
CA ILE A 56 13.19 -60.95 -6.44
C ILE A 56 12.74 -62.04 -5.47
N VAL A 57 11.89 -61.72 -4.50
CA VAL A 57 11.27 -62.73 -3.64
C VAL A 57 10.16 -63.48 -4.39
N ILE A 58 10.30 -64.79 -4.55
CA ILE A 58 9.27 -65.65 -5.18
C ILE A 58 8.32 -66.22 -4.14
N THR A 59 8.85 -66.67 -3.01
CA THR A 59 8.07 -67.12 -1.85
C THR A 59 8.88 -66.89 -0.58
N GLY A 60 8.22 -66.62 0.54
CA GLY A 60 8.87 -66.32 1.82
C GLY A 60 8.95 -64.82 2.10
N ALA A 61 9.71 -64.46 3.13
CA ALA A 61 9.89 -63.07 3.57
C ALA A 61 11.33 -62.82 4.05
N MET A 62 11.86 -61.65 3.69
CA MET A 62 13.17 -61.14 4.11
C MET A 62 12.98 -59.90 4.99
N GLN A 63 13.93 -59.62 5.87
CA GLN A 63 14.03 -58.40 6.67
C GLN A 63 15.28 -57.64 6.28
N VAL A 64 15.11 -56.35 6.02
CA VAL A 64 16.17 -55.38 5.78
C VAL A 64 16.59 -54.81 7.12
N LEU A 65 17.87 -54.96 7.43
CA LEU A 65 18.48 -54.51 8.67
C LEU A 65 19.54 -53.46 8.32
N ALA A 66 19.42 -52.28 8.92
CA ALA A 66 20.48 -51.28 8.91
C ALA A 66 21.02 -51.12 10.33
N LYS A 67 22.24 -50.61 10.44
CA LYS A 67 22.76 -50.20 11.75
C LYS A 67 22.28 -48.80 12.09
N ASP A 68 21.78 -48.61 13.31
CA ASP A 68 21.51 -47.28 13.87
C ASP A 68 22.81 -46.57 14.30
N TYR A 69 22.69 -45.33 14.81
CA TYR A 69 23.81 -44.52 15.29
C TYR A 69 24.58 -45.12 16.49
N ASN A 70 24.06 -46.20 17.11
CA ASN A 70 24.71 -46.95 18.17
C ASN A 70 25.26 -48.32 17.69
N ASP A 71 25.38 -48.50 16.37
CA ASP A 71 25.83 -49.74 15.73
C ASP A 71 24.90 -50.95 16.00
N ARG A 72 23.63 -50.71 16.37
CA ARG A 72 22.62 -51.77 16.61
C ARG A 72 21.84 -52.07 15.34
N GLU A 73 21.60 -53.35 15.07
CA GLU A 73 20.74 -53.76 13.95
C GLU A 73 19.28 -53.39 14.21
N VAL A 74 18.74 -52.47 13.42
CA VAL A 74 17.32 -52.11 13.39
C VAL A 74 16.67 -52.62 12.12
N ILE A 75 15.45 -53.16 12.24
CA ILE A 75 14.67 -53.62 11.09
C ILE A 75 14.05 -52.38 10.43
N ILE A 76 14.50 -52.06 9.22
CA ILE A 76 14.02 -50.89 8.48
C ILE A 76 12.90 -51.23 7.49
N ALA A 77 12.85 -52.48 7.01
CA ALA A 77 11.79 -52.94 6.12
C ALA A 77 11.65 -54.47 6.14
N ARG A 78 10.50 -54.95 5.67
CA ARG A 78 10.22 -56.36 5.43
C ARG A 78 9.81 -56.55 3.98
N LEU A 79 10.48 -57.46 3.28
CA LEU A 79 10.28 -57.79 1.88
C LEU A 79 9.53 -59.11 1.78
N GLU A 80 8.48 -59.16 0.97
CA GLU A 80 7.64 -60.33 0.81
C GLU A 80 7.55 -60.70 -0.67
N ARG A 81 6.71 -61.68 -1.03
CA ARG A 81 6.58 -62.13 -2.43
C ARG A 81 6.40 -60.94 -3.39
N LYS A 82 7.13 -60.99 -4.51
CA LYS A 82 7.26 -59.96 -5.57
C LYS A 82 8.13 -58.75 -5.21
N SER A 83 8.62 -58.62 -3.97
CA SER A 83 9.58 -57.57 -3.63
C SER A 83 10.88 -57.76 -4.41
N PHE A 84 11.32 -56.69 -5.07
CA PHE A 84 12.60 -56.57 -5.74
C PHE A 84 13.57 -55.76 -4.88
N PHE A 85 14.83 -56.18 -4.80
CA PHE A 85 15.83 -55.56 -3.92
C PHE A 85 17.27 -55.87 -4.34
N GLY A 86 18.23 -55.08 -3.85
CA GLY A 86 19.67 -55.27 -4.11
C GLY A 86 20.17 -54.62 -5.42
N GLU A 87 19.32 -53.85 -6.10
CA GLU A 87 19.59 -53.07 -7.30
C GLU A 87 20.35 -51.79 -7.03
N GLN A 88 20.20 -51.17 -5.86
CA GLN A 88 20.71 -49.81 -5.61
C GLN A 88 22.22 -49.70 -5.84
N GLY A 89 22.98 -50.73 -5.45
CA GLY A 89 24.43 -50.77 -5.70
C GLY A 89 24.83 -51.09 -7.15
N LEU A 90 23.87 -51.43 -8.03
CA LEU A 90 24.06 -51.78 -9.43
C LEU A 90 23.68 -50.65 -10.41
N LEU A 91 22.92 -49.65 -9.96
CA LEU A 91 22.33 -48.59 -10.82
C LEU A 91 23.29 -47.47 -11.21
N GLN A 92 24.46 -47.37 -10.58
CA GLN A 92 25.45 -46.32 -10.89
C GLN A 92 26.58 -46.82 -11.80
N ALA A 93 27.28 -45.87 -12.45
CA ALA A 93 28.40 -46.13 -13.35
C ALA A 93 29.51 -46.99 -12.68
N ALA A 94 29.73 -46.80 -11.38
CA ALA A 94 30.58 -47.66 -10.55
C ALA A 94 29.74 -48.45 -9.52
N PRO A 95 29.94 -49.78 -9.36
CA PRO A 95 29.22 -50.57 -8.37
C PRO A 95 29.50 -50.07 -6.94
N ARG A 96 28.46 -49.82 -6.16
CA ARG A 96 28.58 -49.45 -4.72
C ARG A 96 28.40 -50.68 -3.83
N PRO A 97 28.95 -50.68 -2.60
CA PRO A 97 28.67 -51.73 -1.61
C PRO A 97 27.17 -51.78 -1.23
N ARG A 98 26.72 -52.91 -0.66
CA ARG A 98 25.36 -53.06 -0.12
C ARG A 98 25.13 -52.05 1.00
N ASN A 99 24.00 -51.36 1.00
CA ASN A 99 23.65 -50.35 2.01
C ASN A 99 22.93 -50.93 3.25
N ALA A 100 22.51 -52.19 3.20
CA ALA A 100 21.82 -52.87 4.30
C ALA A 100 22.13 -54.37 4.32
N THR A 101 21.88 -55.00 5.47
CA THR A 101 21.94 -56.45 5.65
C THR A 101 20.57 -57.07 5.35
N LEU A 102 20.52 -58.14 4.55
CA LEU A 102 19.28 -58.88 4.30
C LEU A 102 19.28 -60.22 5.03
N ARG A 103 18.28 -60.45 5.87
CA ARG A 103 18.10 -61.70 6.62
C ARG A 103 16.74 -62.33 6.32
N ALA A 104 16.71 -63.64 6.06
CA ALA A 104 15.45 -64.34 5.85
C ALA A 104 14.66 -64.47 7.16
N VAL A 105 13.38 -64.13 7.14
CA VAL A 105 12.45 -64.32 8.27
C VAL A 105 12.01 -65.79 8.32
N ASN A 106 11.73 -66.37 7.16
CA ASN A 106 11.37 -67.77 6.97
C ASN A 106 12.05 -68.33 5.71
N GLY A 107 11.87 -69.63 5.44
CA GLY A 107 12.44 -70.28 4.26
C GLY A 107 11.97 -69.58 2.99
N SER A 108 12.90 -68.92 2.30
CA SER A 108 12.60 -68.01 1.20
C SER A 108 13.24 -68.48 -0.10
N ARG A 109 12.49 -68.39 -1.20
CA ARG A 109 12.94 -68.65 -2.57
C ARG A 109 13.04 -67.32 -3.28
N LEU A 110 14.21 -67.04 -3.84
CA LEU A 110 14.54 -65.80 -4.52
C LEU A 110 14.97 -66.09 -5.97
N LEU A 111 14.73 -65.16 -6.89
CA LEU A 111 15.45 -65.12 -8.17
C LEU A 111 16.62 -64.16 -8.04
N LYS A 112 17.83 -64.61 -8.36
CA LYS A 112 19.05 -63.82 -8.44
C LYS A 112 19.29 -63.40 -9.89
N ILE A 113 19.40 -62.10 -10.11
CA ILE A 113 19.74 -61.49 -11.39
C ILE A 113 21.18 -60.97 -11.31
N PRO A 114 22.16 -61.60 -12.01
CA PRO A 114 23.55 -61.15 -11.98
C PRO A 114 23.71 -59.70 -12.45
N ALA A 115 24.65 -58.95 -11.86
CA ALA A 115 24.88 -57.53 -12.18
C ALA A 115 25.07 -57.25 -13.68
N ALA A 116 25.80 -58.11 -14.39
CA ALA A 116 26.03 -57.95 -15.83
C ALA A 116 24.74 -58.07 -16.65
N ALA A 117 23.85 -59.00 -16.27
CA ALA A 117 22.55 -59.17 -16.92
C ALA A 117 21.59 -58.02 -16.56
N PHE A 118 21.62 -57.58 -15.32
CA PHE A 118 20.84 -56.43 -14.85
C PHE A 118 21.21 -55.16 -15.61
N LYS A 119 22.51 -54.84 -15.72
CA LYS A 119 23.01 -53.67 -16.46
C LYS A 119 22.68 -53.72 -17.96
N ALA A 120 22.88 -54.88 -18.60
CA ALA A 120 22.58 -55.05 -20.02
C ALA A 120 21.10 -54.82 -20.40
N ILE A 121 20.19 -55.02 -19.44
CA ILE A 121 18.74 -54.78 -19.61
C ILE A 121 18.40 -53.34 -19.22
N HIS A 122 18.99 -52.83 -18.14
CA HIS A 122 18.81 -51.46 -17.65
C HIS A 122 19.27 -50.40 -18.66
N ASP A 123 20.47 -50.55 -19.25
CA ASP A 123 21.05 -49.59 -20.20
C ASP A 123 20.23 -49.46 -21.50
N LYS A 124 19.31 -50.39 -21.76
CA LYS A 124 18.40 -50.38 -22.92
C LYS A 124 16.96 -49.92 -22.60
N GLN A 125 16.61 -49.71 -21.32
CA GLN A 125 15.26 -49.31 -20.86
C GLN A 125 15.30 -48.00 -20.05
N SER A 126 15.93 -46.94 -20.56
CA SER A 126 15.92 -45.60 -19.95
C SER A 126 14.52 -44.96 -19.97
N ASP A 127 13.60 -45.45 -19.13
CA ASP A 127 12.21 -45.01 -19.04
C ASP A 127 11.82 -44.78 -17.57
N GLY A 128 12.51 -43.86 -16.88
CA GLY A 128 12.11 -43.04 -15.70
C GLY A 128 11.46 -43.66 -14.44
N ARG A 129 11.01 -44.92 -14.43
CA ARG A 129 10.13 -45.50 -13.39
C ARG A 129 10.86 -45.90 -12.11
N LEU A 130 12.14 -46.23 -12.19
CA LEU A 130 12.94 -46.56 -11.01
C LEU A 130 13.32 -45.31 -10.21
N ALA A 131 13.66 -44.22 -10.90
CA ALA A 131 13.84 -42.90 -10.28
C ALA A 131 12.57 -42.44 -9.54
N ARG A 132 11.39 -42.73 -10.10
CA ARG A 132 10.10 -42.45 -9.44
C ARG A 132 9.91 -43.23 -8.14
N LYS A 133 10.28 -44.51 -8.10
CA LYS A 133 10.15 -45.35 -6.90
C LYS A 133 11.19 -45.00 -5.82
N ASP A 134 12.39 -44.61 -6.22
CA ASP A 134 13.39 -44.08 -5.29
C ASP A 134 12.92 -42.76 -4.66
N ALA A 135 12.29 -41.89 -5.46
CA ALA A 135 11.69 -40.65 -4.97
C ALA A 135 10.49 -40.88 -4.03
N GLU A 136 9.61 -41.86 -4.32
CA GLU A 136 8.50 -42.27 -3.44
C GLU A 136 9.01 -42.69 -2.06
N ASN A 137 10.04 -43.54 -2.04
CA ASN A 137 10.63 -44.01 -0.80
C ASN A 137 11.35 -42.89 -0.02
N ALA A 138 11.89 -41.88 -0.70
CA ALA A 138 12.53 -40.73 -0.07
C ALA A 138 11.49 -39.83 0.62
N LEU A 139 10.38 -39.52 -0.04
CA LEU A 139 9.27 -38.75 0.54
C LEU A 139 8.65 -39.48 1.75
N GLU A 140 8.47 -40.80 1.67
CA GLU A 140 8.00 -41.60 2.81
C GLU A 140 8.95 -41.60 4.01
N ARG A 141 10.27 -41.52 3.79
CA ARG A 141 11.25 -41.41 4.88
C ARG A 141 11.17 -40.05 5.54
N MET A 142 11.07 -38.97 4.75
CA MET A 142 10.92 -37.60 5.27
C MET A 142 9.71 -37.43 6.18
N ALA A 143 8.55 -37.95 5.73
CA ALA A 143 7.30 -37.89 6.48
C ALA A 143 7.38 -38.58 7.85
N LYS A 144 8.23 -39.61 7.97
CA LYS A 144 8.39 -40.40 9.20
C LYS A 144 9.43 -39.80 10.16
N THR A 145 10.28 -38.88 9.68
CA THR A 145 11.41 -38.34 10.46
C THR A 145 11.22 -36.90 10.93
N SER A 146 10.21 -36.17 10.42
CA SER A 146 9.96 -34.77 10.80
C SER A 146 8.53 -34.31 10.51
N ALA A 147 7.96 -33.42 11.33
CA ALA A 147 6.68 -32.76 11.10
C ALA A 147 6.71 -31.89 9.82
N ILE A 148 7.86 -31.31 9.50
CA ILE A 148 8.06 -30.57 8.24
C ILE A 148 8.02 -31.53 7.06
N GLY A 149 8.66 -32.70 7.17
CA GLY A 149 8.60 -33.75 6.16
C GLY A 149 7.18 -34.32 5.98
N ASP A 150 6.37 -34.38 7.05
CA ASP A 150 4.96 -34.77 6.96
C ASP A 150 4.15 -33.72 6.17
N ALA A 151 4.41 -32.43 6.39
CA ALA A 151 3.81 -31.36 5.58
C ALA A 151 4.20 -31.47 4.09
N PHE A 152 5.45 -31.83 3.78
CA PHE A 152 5.92 -32.03 2.40
C PHE A 152 5.46 -33.34 1.75
N SER A 153 5.00 -34.32 2.54
CA SER A 153 4.50 -35.60 2.01
C SER A 153 3.27 -35.46 1.10
N GLN A 154 2.63 -34.28 1.12
CA GLN A 154 1.47 -33.93 0.31
C GLN A 154 1.83 -33.43 -1.10
N LEU A 155 3.12 -33.23 -1.42
CA LEU A 155 3.60 -32.85 -2.76
C LEU A 155 3.55 -34.03 -3.74
N THR A 156 3.29 -33.75 -5.03
CA THR A 156 3.40 -34.79 -6.06
C THR A 156 4.86 -35.07 -6.44
N LEU A 157 5.19 -36.30 -6.82
CA LEU A 157 6.56 -36.70 -7.24
C LEU A 157 7.12 -35.90 -8.41
N ALA A 158 6.24 -35.38 -9.27
CA ALA A 158 6.61 -34.53 -10.40
C ALA A 158 7.07 -33.13 -9.95
N GLU A 159 6.62 -32.67 -8.79
CA GLU A 159 6.95 -31.36 -8.21
C GLU A 159 8.19 -31.41 -7.30
N ALA A 160 8.46 -32.54 -6.65
CA ALA A 160 9.50 -32.63 -5.62
C ALA A 160 10.87 -33.18 -6.08
N ALA A 161 10.93 -34.04 -7.09
CA ALA A 161 12.16 -34.70 -7.62
C ALA A 161 13.33 -34.85 -6.59
N PRO A 162 13.13 -35.57 -5.46
CA PRO A 162 14.11 -35.62 -4.39
C PRO A 162 15.37 -36.43 -4.77
N GLU A 163 16.53 -35.88 -4.43
CA GLU A 163 17.87 -36.45 -4.63
C GLU A 163 18.54 -36.77 -3.29
N THR A 164 19.04 -37.99 -3.13
CA THR A 164 19.84 -38.38 -1.97
C THR A 164 21.34 -38.30 -2.28
N SER A 165 22.07 -37.53 -1.48
CA SER A 165 23.53 -37.43 -1.50
C SER A 165 24.11 -38.11 -0.26
N HIS A 166 25.14 -38.93 -0.45
CA HIS A 166 25.88 -39.55 0.65
C HIS A 166 27.31 -39.02 0.62
N LEU A 167 27.79 -38.51 1.75
CA LEU A 167 29.13 -37.98 1.92
C LEU A 167 29.84 -38.72 3.03
N LEU A 168 31.06 -39.17 2.80
CA LEU A 168 31.93 -39.70 3.85
C LEU A 168 32.49 -38.57 4.71
N ALA A 169 32.89 -38.86 5.94
CA ALA A 169 33.56 -37.87 6.79
C ALA A 169 34.79 -37.26 6.09
N GLY A 170 34.85 -35.93 6.02
CA GLY A 170 35.86 -35.16 5.31
C GLY A 170 35.59 -34.96 3.81
N GLU A 171 34.53 -35.56 3.25
CA GLU A 171 34.14 -35.37 1.86
C GLU A 171 33.39 -34.05 1.66
N THR A 172 33.56 -33.45 0.49
CA THR A 172 32.95 -32.17 0.15
C THR A 172 32.06 -32.30 -1.07
N MET A 173 30.96 -31.54 -1.08
CA MET A 173 30.04 -31.42 -2.19
C MET A 173 30.06 -29.96 -2.66
N ASP A 174 30.50 -29.77 -3.90
CA ASP A 174 30.44 -28.48 -4.59
C ASP A 174 28.98 -28.18 -4.97
N VAL A 175 28.51 -27.01 -4.57
CA VAL A 175 27.15 -26.52 -4.83
C VAL A 175 27.12 -25.21 -5.59
N SER A 176 28.28 -24.70 -6.04
CA SER A 176 28.42 -23.41 -6.75
C SER A 176 27.74 -23.35 -8.13
N ASN A 177 27.47 -24.50 -8.77
CA ASN A 177 26.98 -24.62 -10.15
C ASN A 177 25.68 -25.46 -10.29
N ARG A 178 24.97 -25.76 -9.20
CA ARG A 178 23.73 -26.56 -9.25
C ARG A 178 22.52 -25.68 -9.57
N GLU A 179 21.48 -26.27 -10.19
CA GLU A 179 20.19 -25.61 -10.45
C GLU A 179 19.66 -24.89 -9.20
N THR A 180 19.16 -23.67 -9.40
CA THR A 180 18.81 -22.71 -8.36
C THR A 180 17.56 -23.13 -7.56
N ASP A 181 17.51 -22.78 -6.28
CA ASP A 181 16.43 -23.03 -5.29
C ASP A 181 16.27 -24.49 -4.81
N ARG A 182 17.14 -24.92 -3.89
CA ARG A 182 17.12 -26.28 -3.31
C ARG A 182 17.10 -26.29 -1.78
N ILE A 183 16.24 -27.12 -1.21
CA ILE A 183 16.21 -27.41 0.24
C ILE A 183 16.93 -28.74 0.51
N TYR A 184 17.63 -28.81 1.64
CA TYR A 184 18.42 -29.95 2.09
C TYR A 184 18.02 -30.36 3.51
N TRP A 185 17.82 -31.66 3.71
CA TRP A 185 17.65 -32.32 4.99
C TRP A 185 18.87 -33.16 5.31
N VAL A 186 19.39 -33.03 6.53
CA VAL A 186 20.44 -33.92 7.04
C VAL A 186 19.77 -35.12 7.69
N GLU A 187 19.59 -36.22 6.96
CA GLU A 187 18.99 -37.44 7.52
C GLU A 187 19.94 -38.09 8.54
N GLN A 188 21.24 -38.04 8.28
CA GLN A 188 22.28 -38.59 9.16
C GLN A 188 23.57 -37.78 9.06
N GLY A 189 24.38 -37.81 10.12
CA GLY A 189 25.68 -37.15 10.18
C GLY A 189 25.60 -35.64 10.41
N ASP A 190 26.74 -34.98 10.25
CA ASP A 190 26.94 -33.55 10.48
C ASP A 190 27.59 -32.94 9.25
N VAL A 191 27.07 -31.79 8.81
CA VAL A 191 27.60 -31.05 7.67
C VAL A 191 27.86 -29.59 7.99
N THR A 192 28.84 -29.03 7.29
CA THR A 192 29.29 -27.65 7.41
C THR A 192 29.26 -26.99 6.04
N ILE A 193 28.65 -25.81 5.93
CA ILE A 193 28.44 -25.08 4.68
C ILE A 193 29.43 -23.91 4.62
N TYR A 194 30.10 -23.74 3.48
CA TYR A 194 31.11 -22.70 3.26
C TYR A 194 30.84 -21.88 2.00
N ARG A 195 31.37 -20.65 2.01
CA ARG A 195 31.54 -19.78 0.84
C ARG A 195 33.01 -19.47 0.62
N ASN A 196 33.40 -19.40 -0.63
CA ASN A 196 34.71 -18.99 -1.08
C ASN A 196 34.80 -17.46 -1.10
N THR A 197 35.79 -16.91 -0.42
CA THR A 197 36.05 -15.46 -0.37
C THR A 197 37.47 -15.18 -0.82
N SER A 198 37.79 -13.90 -1.09
CA SER A 198 39.16 -13.49 -1.40
C SER A 198 40.18 -13.81 -0.29
N GLU A 199 39.72 -14.07 0.94
CA GLU A 199 40.54 -14.43 2.09
C GLU A 199 40.50 -15.94 2.44
N GLY A 200 39.77 -16.76 1.68
CA GLY A 200 39.63 -18.21 1.89
C GLY A 200 38.18 -18.67 2.15
N LEU A 201 38.01 -19.87 2.71
CA LEU A 201 36.70 -20.44 3.02
C LEU A 201 36.08 -19.77 4.26
N ALA A 202 34.98 -19.03 4.07
CA ALA A 202 34.17 -18.49 5.13
C ALA A 202 33.09 -19.50 5.53
N LEU A 203 33.07 -19.89 6.81
CA LEU A 203 32.03 -20.73 7.40
C LEU A 203 30.69 -19.99 7.36
N LEU A 204 29.65 -20.62 6.80
CA LEU A 204 28.30 -20.09 6.77
C LEU A 204 27.41 -20.72 7.83
N LEU A 205 27.36 -22.06 7.88
CA LEU A 205 26.42 -22.79 8.73
C LEU A 205 26.96 -24.18 9.11
N ARG A 206 26.54 -24.71 10.26
CA ARG A 206 26.71 -26.12 10.64
C ARG A 206 25.35 -26.74 10.93
N VAL A 207 25.10 -27.91 10.36
CA VAL A 207 23.80 -28.59 10.45
C VAL A 207 24.04 -30.05 10.80
N GLY A 208 23.48 -30.50 11.93
CA GLY A 208 23.51 -31.89 12.36
C GLY A 208 22.29 -32.67 11.89
N ALA A 209 22.24 -33.97 12.20
CA ALA A 209 21.12 -34.84 11.86
C ALA A 209 19.76 -34.29 12.35
N GLY A 210 18.75 -34.34 11.48
CA GLY A 210 17.43 -33.72 11.69
C GLY A 210 17.35 -32.24 11.32
N GLY A 211 18.48 -31.60 10.98
CA GLY A 211 18.51 -30.20 10.55
C GLY A 211 18.16 -30.00 9.07
N VAL A 212 17.70 -28.80 8.74
CA VAL A 212 17.22 -28.39 7.41
C VAL A 212 17.88 -27.06 6.99
N PHE A 213 18.25 -26.91 5.72
CA PHE A 213 18.79 -25.66 5.17
C PHE A 213 18.43 -25.47 3.67
N ILE A 214 18.50 -24.25 3.14
CA ILE A 214 18.12 -23.91 1.75
C ILE A 214 19.27 -23.17 1.03
N LEU A 215 19.52 -23.51 -0.23
CA LEU A 215 20.43 -22.80 -1.14
C LEU A 215 19.60 -22.17 -2.28
N SER A 216 19.81 -20.88 -2.60
CA SER A 216 19.01 -20.12 -3.58
C SER A 216 19.81 -18.94 -4.17
N ASP A 217 19.64 -18.68 -5.48
CA ASP A 217 20.32 -17.61 -6.23
C ASP A 217 19.49 -16.32 -6.31
N GLU A 218 18.15 -16.42 -6.30
CA GLU A 218 17.23 -15.27 -6.19
C GLU A 218 17.20 -14.77 -4.74
N VAL A 219 18.29 -14.21 -4.25
CA VAL A 219 18.24 -13.36 -3.05
C VAL A 219 17.32 -12.17 -3.38
N LEU A 220 16.02 -12.36 -3.22
CA LEU A 220 15.11 -11.29 -2.87
C LEU A 220 15.61 -10.77 -1.53
N ASP A 221 15.94 -9.48 -1.48
CA ASP A 221 16.09 -8.80 -0.19
C ASP A 221 14.88 -9.18 0.69
N ASP A 222 15.18 -9.53 1.95
CA ASP A 222 14.24 -10.05 2.96
C ASP A 222 13.92 -11.58 2.97
N GLN A 223 14.89 -12.48 2.85
CA GLN A 223 14.71 -13.90 3.27
C GLN A 223 15.91 -14.45 4.09
N PRO A 224 15.71 -15.05 5.29
CA PRO A 224 16.80 -15.44 6.22
C PRO A 224 17.47 -16.81 6.02
N ASN A 225 16.92 -17.70 5.19
CA ASN A 225 17.46 -19.06 5.04
C ASN A 225 17.83 -19.44 3.60
N ALA A 226 17.74 -18.50 2.67
CA ALA A 226 18.37 -18.60 1.36
C ALA A 226 19.87 -18.30 1.52
N ILE A 227 20.71 -19.33 1.52
CA ILE A 227 22.15 -19.10 1.41
C ILE A 227 22.47 -18.81 -0.05
N GLY A 228 22.53 -17.52 -0.40
CA GLY A 228 23.12 -17.07 -1.65
C GLY A 228 24.64 -17.25 -1.62
N ASN A 229 25.23 -17.73 -2.71
CA ASN A 229 26.68 -17.90 -2.87
C ASN A 229 27.31 -18.92 -1.89
N ALA A 230 26.64 -20.05 -1.61
CA ALA A 230 27.31 -21.21 -1.02
C ALA A 230 28.12 -21.92 -2.10
N ASP A 231 29.37 -22.25 -1.79
CA ASP A 231 30.24 -22.96 -2.74
C ASP A 231 30.40 -24.44 -2.36
N LEU A 232 30.32 -24.76 -1.06
CA LEU A 232 30.74 -26.06 -0.56
C LEU A 232 29.93 -26.54 0.65
N ILE A 233 29.57 -27.82 0.65
CA ILE A 233 29.09 -28.56 1.84
C ILE A 233 30.15 -29.59 2.20
N LEU A 234 30.72 -29.51 3.41
CA LEU A 234 31.66 -30.46 3.99
C LEU A 234 30.92 -31.39 4.96
N ALA A 235 31.11 -32.69 4.82
CA ALA A 235 30.63 -33.64 5.82
C ALA A 235 31.65 -33.77 6.95
N GLU A 236 31.30 -33.33 8.15
CA GLU A 236 32.15 -33.44 9.36
C GLU A 236 32.17 -34.90 9.87
N THR A 237 31.03 -35.57 9.74
CA THR A 237 30.87 -37.02 9.96
C THR A 237 30.23 -37.64 8.71
N THR A 238 30.20 -38.97 8.59
CA THR A 238 29.53 -39.60 7.43
C THR A 238 28.07 -39.16 7.39
N ALA A 239 27.71 -38.40 6.35
CA ALA A 239 26.45 -37.70 6.25
C ALA A 239 25.58 -38.22 5.11
N GLN A 240 24.28 -38.25 5.35
CA GLN A 240 23.26 -38.52 4.34
C GLN A 240 22.37 -37.29 4.23
N LEU A 241 22.35 -36.72 3.04
CA LEU A 241 21.59 -35.52 2.71
C LEU A 241 20.48 -35.89 1.74
N LEU A 242 19.28 -35.43 2.03
CA LEU A 242 18.18 -35.47 1.08
C LEU A 242 17.92 -34.06 0.58
N SER A 243 17.84 -33.86 -0.72
CA SER A 243 17.64 -32.54 -1.31
C SER A 243 16.51 -32.56 -2.34
N MET A 244 15.81 -31.44 -2.52
CA MET A 244 14.79 -31.30 -3.56
C MET A 244 14.89 -29.93 -4.22
N ASN A 245 14.58 -29.89 -5.53
CA ASN A 245 14.42 -28.64 -6.25
C ASN A 245 13.04 -28.05 -5.92
N VAL A 246 13.03 -26.79 -5.53
CA VAL A 246 11.83 -26.07 -5.12
C VAL A 246 11.25 -25.25 -6.27
N GLY A 247 12.10 -24.79 -7.19
CA GLY A 247 11.72 -23.97 -8.34
C GLY A 247 10.79 -24.66 -9.34
N ALA A 248 10.83 -25.99 -9.43
CA ALA A 248 9.96 -26.76 -10.34
C ALA A 248 8.45 -26.66 -10.01
N SER A 249 8.09 -26.31 -8.77
CA SER A 249 6.70 -26.14 -8.32
C SER A 249 6.04 -24.84 -8.80
N ARG A 250 6.80 -23.83 -9.25
CA ARG A 250 6.27 -22.57 -9.80
C ARG A 250 5.64 -22.71 -11.19
N ALA A 251 6.01 -23.75 -11.94
CA ALA A 251 5.64 -23.89 -13.36
C ALA A 251 4.47 -24.86 -13.64
N GLY A 252 4.05 -25.66 -12.65
CA GLY A 252 3.16 -26.82 -12.88
C GLY A 252 1.82 -26.83 -12.16
N SER A 253 1.65 -26.09 -11.06
CA SER A 253 0.42 -26.09 -10.26
C SER A 253 -0.22 -24.70 -10.26
N GLY A 254 -1.54 -24.63 -10.49
CA GLY A 254 -2.32 -23.41 -10.25
C GLY A 254 -2.17 -22.91 -8.80
N GLU A 255 -2.61 -21.67 -8.55
CA GLU A 255 -2.35 -20.90 -7.31
C GLU A 255 -2.83 -21.54 -5.99
N ASP A 256 -3.56 -22.67 -6.06
CA ASP A 256 -4.20 -23.38 -4.95
C ASP A 256 -3.66 -24.81 -4.69
N GLY A 257 -2.42 -25.12 -5.08
CA GLY A 257 -1.79 -26.41 -4.75
C GLY A 257 -1.39 -26.52 -3.26
N ALA A 258 -1.54 -27.70 -2.65
CA ALA A 258 -1.10 -28.00 -1.27
C ALA A 258 0.38 -27.65 -1.01
N GLY A 259 1.22 -27.76 -2.06
CA GLY A 259 2.62 -27.34 -2.01
C GLY A 259 2.84 -25.85 -1.80
N VAL A 260 1.99 -24.99 -2.37
CA VAL A 260 2.08 -23.53 -2.23
C VAL A 260 1.76 -23.10 -0.81
N ASP A 261 0.86 -23.79 -0.12
CA ASP A 261 0.49 -23.50 1.27
C ASP A 261 1.60 -23.85 2.27
N VAL A 262 2.23 -25.03 2.08
CA VAL A 262 3.40 -25.46 2.87
C VAL A 262 4.58 -24.51 2.65
N TRP A 263 4.83 -24.10 1.40
CA TRP A 263 5.86 -23.10 1.08
C TRP A 263 5.58 -21.73 1.67
N ARG A 264 4.33 -21.28 1.67
CA ARG A 264 3.93 -19.99 2.27
C ARG A 264 4.16 -20.00 3.78
N LYS A 265 3.79 -21.09 4.46
CA LYS A 265 4.00 -21.28 5.90
C LYS A 265 5.48 -21.33 6.28
N LEU A 266 6.29 -22.08 5.53
CA LEU A 266 7.75 -22.12 5.75
C LEU A 266 8.40 -20.78 5.46
N ARG A 267 8.09 -20.14 4.33
CA ARG A 267 8.63 -18.81 3.99
C ARG A 267 8.35 -17.79 5.10
N ARG A 268 7.14 -17.80 5.68
CA ARG A 268 6.75 -16.93 6.80
C ARG A 268 7.49 -17.24 8.10
N ALA A 269 7.54 -18.51 8.51
CA ALA A 269 8.27 -18.94 9.69
C ALA A 269 9.78 -18.64 9.59
N LEU A 270 10.31 -18.67 8.36
CA LEU A 270 11.71 -18.41 8.09
C LEU A 270 12.03 -16.91 8.01
N ASN A 271 11.05 -15.97 7.92
CA ASN A 271 11.26 -14.56 7.60
C ASN A 271 11.44 -13.61 8.81
N VAL A 272 12.53 -13.79 9.57
CA VAL A 272 12.92 -12.96 10.70
C VAL A 272 14.34 -12.39 10.54
N GLN A 273 14.51 -11.11 10.86
CA GLN A 273 15.69 -10.27 10.54
C GLN A 273 17.08 -10.85 10.85
N ARG A 274 18.06 -10.43 10.03
CA ARG A 274 19.47 -10.85 10.02
C ARG A 274 20.27 -10.32 11.22
N MET A 275 20.39 -11.09 12.32
CA MET A 275 21.41 -10.83 13.35
C MET A 275 21.98 -12.12 13.99
N GLY A 276 23.29 -12.35 13.83
CA GLY A 276 24.03 -13.42 14.50
C GLY A 276 24.15 -14.73 13.72
N LEU A 277 24.75 -15.75 14.33
CA LEU A 277 24.78 -17.11 13.79
C LEU A 277 23.42 -17.77 14.10
N VAL A 278 22.68 -18.16 13.07
CA VAL A 278 21.36 -18.78 13.20
C VAL A 278 21.48 -20.29 13.04
N THR A 279 20.82 -21.06 13.91
CA THR A 279 20.69 -22.52 13.77
C THR A 279 19.23 -22.88 13.82
N GLN A 280 18.74 -23.60 12.81
CA GLN A 280 17.36 -24.06 12.74
C GLN A 280 17.27 -25.58 12.85
N TYR A 281 16.32 -26.04 13.64
CA TYR A 281 16.06 -27.46 13.84
C TYR A 281 14.61 -27.66 14.25
N GLU A 282 14.09 -28.86 14.02
CA GLU A 282 12.78 -29.23 14.54
C GLU A 282 12.86 -29.49 16.04
N GLY A 283 11.89 -28.98 16.79
CA GLY A 283 11.79 -29.22 18.22
C GLY A 283 10.36 -29.12 18.74
N VAL A 284 10.25 -29.06 20.07
CA VAL A 284 8.99 -28.87 20.76
C VAL A 284 9.11 -27.59 21.59
N PHE A 285 8.18 -26.67 21.41
CA PHE A 285 8.06 -25.49 22.25
C PHE A 285 6.89 -25.69 23.21
N GLU A 286 7.18 -25.66 24.51
CA GLU A 286 6.28 -26.08 25.60
C GLU A 286 5.77 -27.51 25.43
N THR A 287 4.72 -27.71 24.62
CA THR A 287 4.12 -29.02 24.32
C THR A 287 3.78 -29.22 22.84
N GLU A 288 4.05 -28.23 21.99
CA GLU A 288 3.63 -28.22 20.59
C GLU A 288 4.85 -28.35 19.66
N PRO A 289 4.74 -29.12 18.55
CA PRO A 289 5.78 -29.17 17.52
C PRO A 289 6.05 -27.78 16.94
N ALA A 290 7.31 -27.40 16.88
CA ALA A 290 7.73 -26.08 16.43
C ALA A 290 9.01 -26.15 15.61
N LEU A 291 9.13 -25.25 14.63
CA LEU A 291 10.42 -24.95 14.03
C LEU A 291 11.19 -24.06 15.00
N MET A 292 12.27 -24.60 15.55
CA MET A 292 13.11 -23.89 16.51
C MET A 292 14.21 -23.14 15.77
N THR A 293 14.35 -21.86 16.05
CA THR A 293 15.42 -21.01 15.54
C THR A 293 16.24 -20.48 16.70
N GLN A 294 17.53 -20.82 16.76
CA GLN A 294 18.45 -20.31 17.77
C GLN A 294 19.34 -19.22 17.16
N TYR A 295 19.25 -18.01 17.69
CA TYR A 295 20.12 -16.88 17.39
C TYR A 295 21.28 -16.86 18.38
N ARG A 296 22.52 -16.96 17.90
CA ARG A 296 23.73 -16.67 18.69
C ARG A 296 24.30 -15.32 18.28
N LEU A 297 24.15 -14.35 19.15
CA LEU A 297 24.56 -12.97 18.91
C LEU A 297 26.05 -12.78 19.28
N ARG A 298 26.70 -11.75 18.71
CA ARG A 298 28.16 -11.50 18.87
C ARG A 298 28.61 -11.35 20.34
N GLU A 299 27.70 -11.01 21.23
CA GLU A 299 27.96 -10.77 22.66
C GLU A 299 27.75 -12.01 23.55
N GLY A 300 27.49 -13.19 22.96
CA GLY A 300 27.24 -14.43 23.70
C GLY A 300 25.79 -14.59 24.18
N ARG A 301 24.93 -13.59 23.97
CA ARG A 301 23.48 -13.70 24.12
C ARG A 301 22.89 -14.72 23.16
N GLN A 302 21.90 -15.46 23.64
CA GLN A 302 21.17 -16.44 22.84
C GLN A 302 19.68 -16.14 22.87
N VAL A 303 19.04 -16.09 21.71
CA VAL A 303 17.58 -15.98 21.60
C VAL A 303 17.08 -17.24 20.90
N VAL A 304 16.00 -17.82 21.41
CA VAL A 304 15.31 -18.95 20.80
C VAL A 304 13.95 -18.48 20.34
N ALA A 305 13.66 -18.69 19.06
CA ALA A 305 12.35 -18.52 18.49
C ALA A 305 11.72 -19.88 18.19
N ALA A 306 10.42 -19.98 18.43
CA ALA A 306 9.60 -21.13 18.10
C ALA A 306 8.47 -20.67 17.19
N SER A 307 8.44 -21.15 15.96
CA SER A 307 7.32 -20.97 15.05
C SER A 307 6.39 -22.17 15.18
N LEU A 308 5.19 -21.94 15.72
CA LEU A 308 4.19 -22.98 15.95
C LEU A 308 3.48 -23.31 14.63
N ILE A 309 3.64 -24.55 14.18
CA ILE A 309 3.17 -24.98 12.85
C ILE A 309 1.63 -24.99 12.78
N GLU A 310 0.95 -25.29 13.89
CA GLU A 310 -0.51 -25.48 13.92
C GLU A 310 -1.33 -24.21 14.21
N ARG A 311 -0.74 -23.17 14.83
CA ARG A 311 -1.49 -22.00 15.37
C ARG A 311 -1.17 -20.65 14.74
N ASP A 312 -0.36 -20.65 13.68
CA ASP A 312 0.06 -19.41 12.99
C ASP A 312 0.64 -18.35 13.95
N ALA A 313 1.45 -18.80 14.91
CA ALA A 313 1.99 -18.00 16.00
C ALA A 313 3.49 -18.22 16.19
N VAL A 314 4.17 -17.22 16.75
CA VAL A 314 5.59 -17.26 17.04
C VAL A 314 5.86 -16.81 18.48
N ALA A 315 6.83 -17.47 19.10
CA ALA A 315 7.31 -17.12 20.43
C ALA A 315 8.83 -16.93 20.40
N PHE A 316 9.32 -15.80 20.91
CA PHE A 316 10.74 -15.53 21.10
C PHE A 316 11.09 -15.47 22.58
N ARG A 317 12.23 -16.03 22.96
CA ARG A 317 12.75 -16.05 24.33
C ARG A 317 14.26 -15.85 24.35
N GLU A 318 14.75 -14.92 25.15
CA GLU A 318 16.18 -14.85 25.47
C GLU A 318 16.56 -15.93 26.50
N VAL A 319 17.65 -16.65 26.22
CA VAL A 319 18.14 -17.76 27.05
C VAL A 319 18.97 -17.21 28.20
N GLY A 320 18.73 -17.72 29.41
CA GLY A 320 19.48 -17.32 30.62
C GLY A 320 18.91 -16.10 31.34
N CYS A 321 17.69 -15.65 30.99
CA CYS A 321 16.95 -14.65 31.75
C CYS A 321 16.20 -15.30 32.92
N ASP A 322 16.79 -15.34 34.10
CA ASP A 322 16.22 -15.94 35.33
C ASP A 322 15.39 -14.94 36.18
N GLY A 323 14.96 -13.81 35.61
CA GLY A 323 14.21 -12.74 36.29
C GLY A 323 12.70 -12.74 36.01
N ALA A 324 11.95 -11.95 36.77
CA ALA A 324 10.52 -11.76 36.52
C ALA A 324 10.30 -10.91 35.26
N ILE A 325 9.66 -11.49 34.24
CA ILE A 325 9.29 -10.81 33.00
C ILE A 325 8.01 -10.00 33.24
N GLU A 326 8.06 -8.71 32.93
CA GLU A 326 6.88 -7.86 32.86
C GLU A 326 6.30 -7.92 31.45
N TRP A 327 5.00 -8.17 31.33
CA TRP A 327 4.34 -8.32 30.03
C TRP A 327 3.55 -7.05 29.68
N LEU A 328 3.91 -6.44 28.56
CA LEU A 328 3.11 -5.40 27.90
C LEU A 328 2.07 -6.08 27.02
N THR A 329 0.83 -5.58 27.07
CA THR A 329 -0.31 -6.06 26.27
C THR A 329 -1.07 -4.88 25.69
N SER A 330 -1.72 -5.06 24.55
CA SER A 330 -2.56 -4.05 23.92
C SER A 330 -3.91 -4.64 23.54
N ASP A 331 -4.98 -3.90 23.79
CA ASP A 331 -6.33 -4.26 23.33
C ASP A 331 -6.46 -4.14 21.80
N VAL A 332 -5.64 -3.27 21.18
CA VAL A 332 -5.60 -3.07 19.72
C VAL A 332 -4.90 -4.23 19.01
N ALA A 333 -3.83 -4.76 19.61
CA ALA A 333 -3.09 -5.94 19.12
C ALA A 333 -3.45 -7.19 19.93
N ALA A 334 -4.71 -7.62 19.84
CA ALA A 334 -5.21 -8.77 20.56
C ALA A 334 -4.35 -10.03 20.33
N GLY A 335 -3.92 -10.69 21.42
CA GLY A 335 -3.09 -11.89 21.37
C GLY A 335 -1.58 -11.62 21.24
N VAL A 336 -1.15 -10.35 21.21
CA VAL A 336 0.28 -9.97 21.23
C VAL A 336 0.71 -9.62 22.65
N ARG A 337 1.87 -10.14 23.06
CA ARG A 337 2.50 -9.81 24.34
C ARG A 337 4.00 -9.59 24.17
N ILE A 338 4.51 -8.50 24.74
CA ILE A 338 5.94 -8.17 24.73
C ILE A 338 6.46 -8.26 26.16
N GLY A 339 7.35 -9.22 26.39
CA GLY A 339 7.98 -9.43 27.69
C GLY A 339 9.24 -8.58 27.81
N ARG A 340 9.23 -7.66 28.77
CA ARG A 340 10.39 -6.83 29.14
C ARG A 340 10.97 -7.26 30.47
N MET A 341 12.29 -7.10 30.60
CA MET A 341 12.99 -7.22 31.87
C MET A 341 13.91 -6.02 32.00
N SER A 342 13.72 -5.22 33.05
CA SER A 342 14.22 -3.84 33.09
C SER A 342 13.74 -3.08 31.85
N ASP A 343 14.63 -2.38 31.15
CA ASP A 343 14.28 -1.57 29.98
C ASP A 343 14.58 -2.30 28.66
N ARG A 344 14.45 -3.64 28.58
CA ARG A 344 14.78 -4.39 27.35
C ARG A 344 13.78 -5.50 27.05
N ILE A 345 13.51 -5.74 25.77
CA ILE A 345 12.72 -6.89 25.33
C ILE A 345 13.54 -8.16 25.57
N VAL A 346 12.92 -9.14 26.21
CA VAL A 346 13.48 -10.49 26.45
C VAL A 346 12.55 -11.61 25.97
N ALA A 347 11.28 -11.30 25.70
CA ALA A 347 10.32 -12.25 25.17
C ALA A 347 9.28 -11.58 24.27
N ILE A 348 8.75 -12.31 23.28
CA ILE A 348 7.66 -11.87 22.40
C ILE A 348 6.74 -13.07 22.18
N ASP A 349 5.43 -12.87 22.31
CA ASP A 349 4.40 -13.79 21.85
C ASP A 349 3.49 -13.03 20.88
N ALA A 350 3.35 -13.51 19.66
CA ALA A 350 2.51 -12.85 18.66
C ALA A 350 2.00 -13.82 17.61
N GLY A 351 0.88 -13.48 16.97
CA GLY A 351 0.50 -14.08 15.70
C GLY A 351 1.48 -13.69 14.60
N MET A 352 1.68 -14.55 13.59
CA MET A 352 2.62 -14.27 12.49
C MET A 352 2.21 -13.07 11.62
N GLU A 353 0.94 -12.66 11.65
CA GLU A 353 0.38 -11.53 10.90
C GLU A 353 0.44 -10.19 11.67
N TRP A 354 1.04 -10.16 12.86
CA TRP A 354 1.17 -8.91 13.61
C TRP A 354 2.16 -7.95 12.94
N ARG A 355 1.69 -6.78 12.50
CA ARG A 355 2.49 -5.76 11.80
C ARG A 355 3.76 -5.32 12.55
N GLY A 356 3.72 -5.30 13.89
CA GLY A 356 4.88 -4.90 14.72
C GLY A 356 5.92 -5.99 14.97
N LEU A 357 5.73 -7.21 14.43
CA LEU A 357 6.58 -8.36 14.74
C LEU A 357 8.04 -8.15 14.35
N GLY A 358 8.30 -7.64 13.15
CA GLY A 358 9.67 -7.43 12.65
C GLY A 358 10.46 -6.46 13.54
N GLU A 359 9.86 -5.32 13.87
CA GLU A 359 10.42 -4.29 14.73
C GLU A 359 10.68 -4.80 16.16
N ALA A 360 9.71 -5.48 16.75
CA ALA A 360 9.85 -6.03 18.09
C ALA A 360 10.99 -7.06 18.17
N VAL A 361 11.09 -7.92 17.16
CA VAL A 361 12.18 -8.90 17.08
C VAL A 361 13.53 -8.23 16.87
N GLU A 362 13.60 -7.19 16.02
CA GLU A 362 14.82 -6.40 15.85
C GLU A 362 15.29 -5.80 17.18
N CYS A 363 14.38 -5.19 17.94
CA CYS A 363 14.65 -4.64 19.26
C CYS A 363 15.14 -5.71 20.25
N LEU A 364 14.53 -6.90 20.25
CA LEU A 364 14.99 -8.05 21.03
C LEU A 364 16.41 -8.48 20.64
N LEU A 365 16.67 -8.68 19.35
CA LEU A 365 17.97 -9.16 18.84
C LEU A 365 19.09 -8.14 19.05
N LYS A 366 18.82 -6.85 18.81
CA LYS A 366 19.78 -5.75 19.08
C LYS A 366 19.96 -5.49 20.57
N GLY A 367 19.02 -5.94 21.40
CA GLY A 367 18.97 -5.55 22.82
C GLY A 367 18.77 -4.04 22.97
N ARG A 368 17.91 -3.45 22.15
CA ARG A 368 17.56 -2.03 22.26
C ARG A 368 16.82 -1.77 23.56
N GLU A 369 17.10 -0.62 24.15
CA GLU A 369 16.45 -0.17 25.37
C GLU A 369 15.03 0.35 25.05
N LEU A 370 14.01 -0.28 25.61
CA LEU A 370 12.64 0.17 25.60
C LEU A 370 12.46 1.30 26.62
N LYS A 371 12.49 2.53 26.11
CA LYS A 371 12.05 3.71 26.86
C LYS A 371 10.56 3.61 27.24
N THR A 372 10.17 4.33 28.30
CA THR A 372 8.80 4.31 28.86
C THR A 372 7.70 4.55 27.82
N TRP A 373 7.91 5.51 26.91
CA TRP A 373 6.92 5.86 25.90
C TRP A 373 6.62 4.74 24.89
N HIS A 374 7.54 3.78 24.66
CA HIS A 374 7.27 2.65 23.75
C HIS A 374 6.17 1.74 24.30
N GLY A 375 6.11 1.57 25.62
CA GLY A 375 5.04 0.81 26.27
C GLY A 375 3.69 1.48 26.09
N GLU A 376 3.64 2.80 26.35
CA GLU A 376 2.44 3.60 26.16
C GLU A 376 1.97 3.62 24.70
N PHE A 377 2.92 3.73 23.76
CA PHE A 377 2.62 3.70 22.34
C PHE A 377 2.10 2.34 21.88
N PHE A 378 2.69 1.24 22.38
CA PHE A 378 2.21 -0.11 22.14
C PHE A 378 0.82 -0.36 22.70
N GLU A 379 0.55 0.07 23.92
CA GLU A 379 -0.79 -0.02 24.52
C GLU A 379 -1.83 0.70 23.65
N GLN A 380 -1.53 1.93 23.21
CA GLN A 380 -2.44 2.77 22.42
C GLN A 380 -2.63 2.31 20.97
N ASN A 381 -1.59 1.78 20.32
CA ASN A 381 -1.57 1.59 18.87
C ASN A 381 -1.30 0.14 18.41
N GLY A 382 -0.95 -0.75 19.34
CA GLY A 382 -0.63 -2.15 19.03
C GLY A 382 0.72 -2.35 18.32
N VAL A 383 1.59 -1.33 18.26
CA VAL A 383 2.94 -1.34 17.67
C VAL A 383 3.91 -0.57 18.57
N LEU A 384 5.21 -0.87 18.56
CA LEU A 384 6.18 -0.35 19.56
C LEU A 384 6.61 1.10 19.32
N ASP A 385 6.93 1.47 18.08
CA ASP A 385 7.22 2.86 17.69
C ASP A 385 6.67 3.23 16.30
N GLY A 386 5.95 2.30 15.65
CA GLY A 386 5.33 2.49 14.35
C GLY A 386 6.34 2.64 13.20
N THR A 387 7.62 2.29 13.39
CA THR A 387 8.61 2.23 12.31
C THR A 387 8.38 1.04 11.38
N ALA A 388 7.64 0.03 11.83
CA ALA A 388 7.11 -1.03 10.98
C ALA A 388 5.97 -0.56 10.04
N THR A 389 5.33 0.58 10.35
CA THR A 389 4.18 1.15 9.61
C THR A 389 4.49 2.47 8.91
N VAL A 390 5.58 3.15 9.28
CA VAL A 390 6.38 3.84 8.26
C VAL A 390 6.88 2.74 7.35
N GLU A 391 6.66 2.80 6.06
CA GLU A 391 7.35 1.90 5.15
C GLU A 391 8.89 2.08 5.29
N THR A 392 9.51 1.29 6.15
CA THR A 392 10.75 0.58 5.78
C THR A 392 10.44 -0.55 4.79
N GLY A 393 9.16 -0.81 4.53
CA GLY A 393 8.69 -1.40 3.29
C GLY A 393 9.23 -0.64 2.08
N THR A 394 9.37 -1.38 1.01
CA THR A 394 9.59 -0.94 -0.37
C THR A 394 8.57 0.11 -0.82
N GLY A 395 8.69 1.34 -0.30
CA GLY A 395 7.95 2.48 -0.83
C GLY A 395 8.32 2.65 -2.28
N ASP A 396 7.31 2.71 -3.16
CA ASP A 396 7.46 2.97 -4.58
C ASP A 396 8.45 4.13 -4.78
N GLU A 397 9.38 3.99 -5.72
CA GLU A 397 10.31 5.04 -6.13
C GLU A 397 9.58 6.33 -6.52
N SER A 398 8.29 6.24 -6.88
CA SER A 398 7.42 7.39 -7.18
C SER A 398 6.94 8.16 -5.94
N SER A 399 7.05 7.61 -4.74
CA SER A 399 6.49 8.21 -3.52
C SER A 399 7.10 9.58 -3.22
N ILE A 400 6.26 10.60 -3.04
CA ILE A 400 6.72 11.98 -2.85
C ILE A 400 7.25 12.18 -1.42
N ILE A 401 8.56 12.43 -1.31
CA ILE A 401 9.22 12.82 -0.05
C ILE A 401 8.99 14.32 0.22
N CYS A 402 9.11 15.18 -0.79
CA CYS A 402 8.83 16.61 -0.69
C CYS A 402 7.79 17.04 -1.71
N ALA A 403 6.59 17.38 -1.24
CA ALA A 403 5.54 17.93 -2.11
C ALA A 403 5.96 19.27 -2.71
N CYS A 404 6.59 20.14 -1.91
CA CYS A 404 7.03 21.45 -2.33
C CYS A 404 8.11 21.43 -3.40
N THR A 405 8.82 20.31 -3.63
CA THR A 405 9.77 20.17 -4.74
C THR A 405 9.49 19.01 -5.68
N GLY A 406 8.36 18.31 -5.51
CA GLY A 406 8.07 17.07 -6.23
C GLY A 406 9.14 15.99 -6.05
N THR A 407 9.98 16.08 -5.02
CA THR A 407 11.09 15.15 -4.83
C THR A 407 10.56 13.81 -4.39
N THR A 408 10.78 12.78 -5.19
CA THR A 408 10.35 11.41 -4.91
C THR A 408 11.41 10.64 -4.11
N ARG A 409 10.99 9.54 -3.50
CA ARG A 409 11.87 8.60 -2.80
C ARG A 409 12.91 8.02 -3.74
N GLY A 410 12.52 7.62 -4.96
CA GLY A 410 13.45 7.13 -5.97
C GLY A 410 14.55 8.14 -6.28
N ARG A 411 14.21 9.43 -6.37
CA ARG A 411 15.20 10.49 -6.59
C ARG A 411 16.17 10.64 -5.41
N VAL A 412 15.68 10.57 -4.16
CA VAL A 412 16.53 10.61 -2.97
C VAL A 412 17.42 9.37 -2.89
N MET A 413 16.85 8.18 -3.10
CA MET A 413 17.57 6.91 -3.06
C MET A 413 18.64 6.82 -4.16
N ALA A 414 18.38 7.33 -5.36
CA ALA A 414 19.37 7.41 -6.43
C ALA A 414 20.59 8.26 -6.01
N LEU A 415 20.35 9.45 -5.44
CA LEU A 415 21.43 10.31 -4.93
C LEU A 415 22.21 9.63 -3.79
N LEU A 416 21.52 8.95 -2.87
CA LEU A 416 22.16 8.20 -1.79
C LEU A 416 23.02 7.04 -2.32
N SER A 417 22.58 6.36 -3.38
CA SER A 417 23.35 5.28 -4.00
C SER A 417 24.68 5.76 -4.62
N GLU A 418 24.76 7.05 -4.98
CA GLU A 418 25.97 7.73 -5.43
C GLU A 418 26.82 8.31 -4.28
N GLY A 419 26.39 8.13 -3.03
CA GLY A 419 27.08 8.58 -1.82
C GLY A 419 26.75 10.01 -1.38
N ALA A 420 25.64 10.58 -1.83
CA ALA A 420 25.19 11.92 -1.42
C ALA A 420 24.85 11.97 0.08
N SER A 421 25.21 13.07 0.76
CA SER A 421 24.74 13.37 2.11
C SER A 421 23.33 14.00 2.10
N GLN A 422 22.68 14.12 3.26
CA GLN A 422 21.41 14.85 3.40
C GLN A 422 21.51 16.26 2.80
N SER A 423 22.59 17.00 3.07
CA SER A 423 22.82 18.33 2.51
C SER A 423 22.97 18.33 0.99
N ASP A 424 23.59 17.29 0.43
CA ASP A 424 23.73 17.14 -1.03
C ASP A 424 22.37 16.86 -1.67
N VAL A 425 21.54 16.02 -1.02
CA VAL A 425 20.16 15.75 -1.47
C VAL A 425 19.35 17.05 -1.46
N GLN A 426 19.40 17.83 -0.37
CA GLN A 426 18.67 19.10 -0.30
C GLN A 426 19.15 20.10 -1.35
N ALA A 427 20.47 20.21 -1.56
CA ALA A 427 21.05 21.09 -2.57
C ALA A 427 20.66 20.67 -4.01
N CYS A 428 20.63 19.36 -4.30
CA CYS A 428 20.35 18.83 -5.64
C CYS A 428 18.86 18.75 -5.98
N THR A 429 17.99 18.68 -4.98
CA THR A 429 16.54 18.48 -5.16
C THR A 429 15.71 19.70 -4.76
N GLY A 430 16.32 20.66 -4.06
CA GLY A 430 15.62 21.76 -3.39
C GLY A 430 14.73 21.29 -2.24
N ALA A 431 14.64 19.99 -1.95
CA ALA A 431 13.76 19.48 -0.92
C ALA A 431 14.18 20.01 0.46
N GLY A 432 13.24 20.58 1.21
CA GLY A 432 13.48 21.16 2.53
C GLY A 432 13.76 22.67 2.53
N SER A 433 13.91 23.30 1.36
CA SER A 433 14.18 24.74 1.25
C SER A 433 12.92 25.62 1.26
N ILE A 434 11.73 25.05 1.05
CA ILE A 434 10.45 25.79 0.97
C ILE A 434 9.72 25.79 2.31
N CYS A 435 9.10 24.66 2.68
CA CYS A 435 8.31 24.56 3.93
C CYS A 435 9.04 23.79 5.05
N GLY A 436 10.23 23.24 4.79
CA GLY A 436 11.01 22.43 5.72
C GLY A 436 10.41 21.06 6.12
N SER A 437 9.14 20.78 5.82
CA SER A 437 8.42 19.59 6.31
C SER A 437 9.06 18.25 5.93
N CYS A 438 9.68 18.19 4.75
CA CYS A 438 10.36 17.01 4.24
C CYS A 438 11.80 16.85 4.74
N THR A 439 12.41 17.87 5.37
CA THR A 439 13.82 17.81 5.82
C THR A 439 14.05 16.61 6.74
N VAL A 440 13.12 16.40 7.66
CA VAL A 440 13.13 15.25 8.58
C VAL A 440 12.95 13.93 7.82
N ARG A 441 12.02 13.86 6.84
CA ARG A 441 11.82 12.66 6.00
C ARG A 441 13.06 12.31 5.17
N ILE A 442 13.73 13.32 4.64
CA ILE A 442 14.97 13.13 3.88
C ILE A 442 16.04 12.58 4.80
N GLY A 443 16.20 13.13 6.00
CA GLY A 443 17.17 12.61 6.98
C GLY A 443 16.84 11.18 7.40
N GLU A 444 15.57 10.85 7.65
CA GLU A 444 15.11 9.48 7.94
C GLU A 444 15.50 8.51 6.81
N VAL A 445 15.36 8.93 5.54
CA VAL A 445 15.77 8.15 4.37
C VAL A 445 17.30 8.10 4.19
N CYS A 446 18.02 9.12 4.63
CA CYS A 446 19.49 9.13 4.67
C CYS A 446 20.07 8.27 5.80
N GLY A 447 19.22 7.70 6.66
CA GLY A 447 19.63 6.86 7.79
C GLY A 447 19.95 7.65 9.07
N ASP A 448 19.53 8.92 9.17
CA ASP A 448 19.65 9.70 10.39
C ASP A 448 18.62 9.18 11.42
N GLU A 449 19.13 8.71 12.56
CA GLU A 449 18.29 8.23 13.67
C GLU A 449 17.79 9.42 14.53
N ASP A 450 16.65 9.24 15.22
CA ASP A 450 16.09 10.15 16.23
C ASP A 450 15.66 11.57 15.77
N LEU A 451 15.34 11.76 14.49
CA LEU A 451 14.89 13.07 13.97
C LEU A 451 13.50 13.50 14.45
N MET A 452 12.66 12.55 14.87
CA MET A 452 11.34 12.76 15.47
C MET A 452 11.33 12.15 16.86
N ARG A 453 11.07 12.98 17.88
CA ARG A 453 11.15 12.60 19.30
C ARG A 453 9.78 12.67 19.98
N PRO A 454 9.47 11.73 20.88
CA PRO A 454 8.17 11.66 21.54
C PRO A 454 7.94 12.83 22.50
N VAL A 455 6.71 13.33 22.53
CA VAL A 455 6.23 14.38 23.43
C VAL A 455 4.83 14.04 23.92
N HIS A 456 4.49 14.55 25.11
CA HIS A 456 3.13 14.55 25.64
C HIS A 456 2.46 15.90 25.46
N VAL A 457 1.14 15.86 25.40
CA VAL A 457 0.29 17.03 25.50
C VAL A 457 0.05 17.37 26.98
N ASP A 458 0.84 18.29 27.53
CA ASP A 458 0.66 18.81 28.90
C ASP A 458 -0.67 19.57 29.04
N ARG A 459 -0.97 20.41 28.05
CA ARG A 459 -2.19 21.23 28.01
C ARG A 459 -2.74 21.36 26.60
N PHE A 460 -4.01 21.00 26.46
CA PHE A 460 -4.85 21.35 25.31
C PHE A 460 -5.89 22.37 25.79
N GLU A 461 -5.91 23.55 25.17
CA GLU A 461 -6.83 24.65 25.51
C GLU A 461 -7.57 25.11 24.27
N ARG A 462 -8.90 24.93 24.25
CA ARG A 462 -9.75 25.41 23.16
C ARG A 462 -9.94 26.91 23.30
N LEU A 463 -9.52 27.64 22.27
CA LEU A 463 -9.68 29.09 22.18
C LEU A 463 -11.00 29.45 21.47
N SER A 464 -11.42 28.64 20.50
CA SER A 464 -12.71 28.71 19.80
C SER A 464 -13.15 27.30 19.33
N THR A 465 -14.23 27.22 18.54
CA THR A 465 -14.69 25.98 17.89
C THR A 465 -13.63 25.36 16.98
N ASP A 466 -12.79 26.20 16.38
CA ASP A 466 -11.84 25.87 15.33
C ASP A 466 -10.38 26.25 15.68
N LEU A 467 -10.09 26.77 16.87
CA LEU A 467 -8.74 27.11 17.32
C LEU A 467 -8.43 26.54 18.70
N ALA A 468 -7.22 26.01 18.87
CA ALA A 468 -6.71 25.53 20.14
C ALA A 468 -5.23 25.85 20.34
N ALA A 469 -4.83 26.03 21.59
CA ALA A 469 -3.43 26.09 22.00
C ALA A 469 -3.00 24.74 22.58
N LEU A 470 -1.83 24.26 22.13
CA LEU A 470 -1.26 22.98 22.50
C LEU A 470 0.11 23.18 23.15
N LYS A 471 0.24 22.79 24.41
CA LYS A 471 1.50 22.79 25.15
C LYS A 471 2.08 21.38 25.18
N LEU A 472 3.30 21.26 24.68
CA LEU A 472 4.06 20.03 24.53
C LEU A 472 5.20 19.98 25.54
N VAL A 473 5.42 18.80 26.11
CA VAL A 473 6.56 18.48 26.98
C VAL A 473 7.22 17.19 26.50
N GLY A 474 8.53 17.07 26.62
CA GLY A 474 9.23 15.85 26.19
C GLY A 474 8.84 14.64 27.04
N ALA A 475 8.65 13.48 26.40
CA ALA A 475 8.26 12.25 27.08
C ALA A 475 9.41 11.68 27.92
N ASP A 476 10.60 11.63 27.33
CA ASP A 476 11.83 11.10 27.90
C ASP A 476 12.99 12.12 27.83
N TRP A 477 12.69 13.38 27.54
CA TRP A 477 13.69 14.39 27.24
C TRP A 477 13.25 15.81 27.54
N VAL A 478 14.24 16.71 27.57
CA VAL A 478 14.01 18.14 27.81
C VAL A 478 13.98 18.86 26.47
N LEU A 479 12.86 19.55 26.19
CA LEU A 479 12.72 20.37 24.98
C LEU A 479 13.69 21.55 25.04
N PRO A 480 14.57 21.75 24.03
CA PRO A 480 15.49 22.88 24.02
C PRO A 480 14.74 24.19 23.82
N ALA A 481 15.34 25.31 24.24
CA ALA A 481 14.82 26.62 23.89
C ALA A 481 14.91 26.82 22.37
N ALA A 482 13.86 27.40 21.78
CA ALA A 482 13.79 27.75 20.38
C ALA A 482 13.84 29.28 20.20
N SER A 483 14.13 29.73 18.99
CA SER A 483 14.07 31.14 18.64
C SER A 483 12.69 31.52 18.09
N PRO A 484 12.21 32.75 18.33
CA PRO A 484 10.99 33.26 17.71
C PRO A 484 11.02 33.15 16.18
N GLY A 485 9.93 32.65 15.60
CA GLY A 485 9.80 32.41 14.16
C GLY A 485 10.15 30.98 13.72
N GLN A 486 10.72 30.16 14.61
CA GLN A 486 10.96 28.75 14.29
C GLN A 486 9.69 27.90 14.34
N HIS A 487 9.68 26.82 13.57
CA HIS A 487 8.59 25.84 13.50
C HIS A 487 9.11 24.43 13.79
N ILE A 488 8.18 23.51 14.05
CA ILE A 488 8.48 22.08 14.23
C ILE A 488 7.59 21.27 13.28
N ALA A 489 8.08 20.11 12.85
CA ALA A 489 7.20 19.06 12.36
C ALA A 489 6.56 18.37 13.57
N LEU A 490 5.23 18.30 13.59
CA LEU A 490 4.43 17.54 14.54
C LEU A 490 3.82 16.34 13.80
N GLU A 491 3.84 15.19 14.45
CA GLU A 491 3.37 13.95 13.85
C GLU A 491 2.61 13.09 14.85
N SER A 492 1.60 12.39 14.35
CA SER A 492 0.86 11.41 15.12
C SER A 492 0.55 10.18 14.28
N PHE A 493 0.32 9.06 14.96
CA PHE A 493 -0.02 7.78 14.34
C PHE A 493 -1.54 7.62 14.31
N ILE A 494 -2.13 7.71 13.11
CA ILE A 494 -3.57 7.73 12.89
C ILE A 494 -3.90 6.65 11.87
N ASN A 495 -4.80 5.73 12.22
CA ASN A 495 -5.27 4.64 11.35
C ASN A 495 -4.12 3.81 10.71
N GLY A 496 -3.05 3.58 11.46
CA GLY A 496 -1.91 2.81 10.98
C GLY A 496 -0.86 3.61 10.20
N LEU A 497 -1.01 4.94 10.07
CA LEU A 497 -0.12 5.79 9.30
C LEU A 497 0.42 6.97 10.12
N TRP A 498 1.68 7.34 9.88
CA TRP A 498 2.27 8.56 10.44
C TRP A 498 1.84 9.79 9.65
N ILE A 499 0.98 10.62 10.26
CA ILE A 499 0.48 11.85 9.67
C ILE A 499 1.27 13.04 10.23
N ARG A 500 1.99 13.73 9.35
CA ARG A 500 2.89 14.86 9.69
C ARG A 500 2.36 16.20 9.23
N ARG A 501 2.50 17.25 10.04
CA ARG A 501 2.30 18.66 9.65
C ARG A 501 3.30 19.57 10.34
N SER A 502 3.62 20.71 9.73
CA SER A 502 4.49 21.72 10.33
C SER A 502 3.66 22.77 11.09
N TYR A 503 4.12 23.17 12.28
CA TYR A 503 3.50 24.23 13.10
C TYR A 503 4.55 25.18 13.68
N THR A 504 4.27 26.47 13.65
CA THR A 504 5.12 27.52 14.24
C THR A 504 5.06 27.48 15.77
N LEU A 505 6.22 27.61 16.41
CA LEU A 505 6.33 27.69 17.87
C LEU A 505 5.94 29.08 18.37
N VAL A 506 4.92 29.16 19.22
CA VAL A 506 4.46 30.39 19.89
C VAL A 506 5.09 30.55 21.28
N GLY A 507 5.32 29.43 21.96
CA GLY A 507 6.05 29.38 23.23
C GLY A 507 7.38 28.66 23.00
N THR A 508 8.49 29.39 23.12
CA THR A 508 9.82 28.91 22.72
C THR A 508 10.77 28.63 23.89
N GLN A 509 10.33 28.78 25.14
CA GLN A 509 11.24 28.71 26.30
C GLN A 509 11.83 27.31 26.55
N GLY A 510 11.14 26.23 26.14
CA GLY A 510 11.61 24.87 26.37
C GLY A 510 11.66 24.52 27.87
N GLY A 511 12.44 23.50 28.24
CA GLY A 511 12.60 23.09 29.64
C GLY A 511 11.28 22.60 30.27
N GLU A 512 11.08 22.91 31.56
CA GLU A 512 9.82 22.64 32.28
C GLU A 512 8.63 23.45 31.74
N GLN A 513 8.88 24.55 31.00
CA GLN A 513 7.82 25.34 30.38
C GLN A 513 7.34 24.75 29.05
N GLY A 514 8.09 23.83 28.45
CA GLY A 514 7.71 23.15 27.21
C GLY A 514 7.63 24.07 25.99
N TRP A 515 7.07 23.52 24.91
CA TRP A 515 6.78 24.26 23.67
C TRP A 515 5.28 24.51 23.55
N THR A 516 4.87 25.66 23.02
CA THR A 516 3.45 25.95 22.76
C THR A 516 3.20 26.23 21.29
N LEU A 517 2.16 25.62 20.74
CA LEU A 517 1.67 25.79 19.37
C LEU A 517 0.23 26.32 19.41
N VAL A 518 -0.17 27.05 18.37
CA VAL A 518 -1.58 27.36 18.10
C VAL A 518 -1.98 26.65 16.82
N LEU A 519 -3.06 25.87 16.87
CA LEU A 519 -3.53 25.06 15.78
C LEU A 519 -4.98 25.40 15.42
N LYS A 520 -5.23 25.43 14.10
CA LYS A 520 -6.56 25.62 13.51
C LYS A 520 -7.12 24.28 13.05
N LYS A 521 -8.40 24.03 13.34
CA LYS A 521 -9.14 22.86 12.86
C LYS A 521 -9.39 23.03 11.38
N GLU A 522 -8.60 22.36 10.55
CA GLU A 522 -8.88 22.24 9.12
C GLU A 522 -9.91 21.11 8.90
N PRO A 523 -11.16 21.41 8.46
CA PRO A 523 -12.25 20.42 8.42
C PRO A 523 -11.95 19.21 7.53
N MET A 524 -11.20 19.41 6.46
CA MET A 524 -10.77 18.38 5.51
C MET A 524 -9.37 17.80 5.83
N GLY A 525 -8.74 18.24 6.92
CA GLY A 525 -7.42 17.76 7.34
C GLY A 525 -7.52 16.49 8.19
N THR A 526 -6.47 15.67 8.21
CA THR A 526 -6.44 14.46 9.04
C THR A 526 -5.95 14.74 10.47
N LEU A 527 -4.81 15.42 10.62
CA LEU A 527 -4.17 15.61 11.93
C LEU A 527 -4.89 16.61 12.83
N SER A 528 -5.34 17.75 12.29
CA SER A 528 -5.94 18.80 13.12
C SER A 528 -7.29 18.38 13.72
N PRO A 529 -8.30 17.88 12.97
CA PRO A 529 -9.55 17.40 13.59
C PRO A 529 -9.32 16.30 14.62
N TRP A 530 -8.43 15.36 14.31
CA TRP A 530 -8.06 14.27 15.21
C TRP A 530 -7.47 14.80 16.53
N LEU A 531 -6.56 15.77 16.50
CA LEU A 531 -6.03 16.41 17.73
C LEU A 531 -7.14 17.08 18.56
N PHE A 532 -8.12 17.70 17.90
CA PHE A 532 -9.29 18.26 18.59
C PHE A 532 -10.18 17.18 19.21
N GLU A 533 -10.22 15.96 18.67
CA GLU A 533 -11.00 14.86 19.26
C GLU A 533 -10.28 14.24 20.46
N GLN A 534 -8.97 14.01 20.35
CA GLN A 534 -8.22 13.29 21.37
C GLN A 534 -7.85 14.14 22.61
N GLY A 535 -7.49 15.42 22.44
CA GLY A 535 -7.12 16.30 23.55
C GLY A 535 -5.76 16.00 24.19
N ARG A 536 -5.72 15.62 25.48
CA ARG A 536 -4.48 15.55 26.30
C ARG A 536 -3.87 14.14 26.45
N SER A 537 -4.59 13.08 26.09
CA SER A 537 -4.20 11.70 26.40
C SER A 537 -3.38 11.01 25.30
N VAL A 538 -2.63 11.78 24.51
CA VAL A 538 -1.98 11.28 23.28
C VAL A 538 -0.47 11.48 23.33
N LEU A 539 0.26 10.45 22.90
CA LEU A 539 1.67 10.55 22.56
C LEU A 539 1.82 11.09 21.12
N LEU A 540 2.60 12.16 20.96
CA LEU A 540 2.93 12.74 19.66
C LEU A 540 4.43 12.63 19.42
N ARG A 541 4.88 12.84 18.18
CA ARG A 541 6.31 13.05 17.88
C ARG A 541 6.54 14.44 17.31
N VAL A 542 7.69 15.02 17.65
CA VAL A 542 8.13 16.32 17.11
C VAL A 542 9.55 16.29 16.61
N SER A 543 9.84 17.10 15.61
CA SER A 543 11.22 17.39 15.22
C SER A 543 11.89 18.37 16.19
N GLN A 544 13.20 18.59 16.01
CA GLN A 544 13.83 19.81 16.53
C GLN A 544 13.21 21.06 15.88
N ALA A 545 13.37 22.22 16.54
CA ALA A 545 12.97 23.52 16.01
C ALA A 545 13.80 23.87 14.76
N GLN A 546 13.11 24.28 13.70
CA GLN A 546 13.66 24.53 12.37
C GLN A 546 13.21 25.90 11.84
N GLY A 547 13.90 26.37 10.79
CA GLY A 547 13.66 27.67 10.17
C GLY A 547 14.51 28.80 10.75
N ASP A 548 14.56 29.91 10.01
CA ASP A 548 15.34 31.08 10.38
C ASP A 548 14.70 31.79 11.57
N ALA A 549 15.50 32.10 12.60
CA ALA A 549 15.08 33.01 13.64
C ALA A 549 14.73 34.38 13.05
N ILE A 550 13.80 35.09 13.68
CA ILE A 550 13.55 36.48 13.32
C ILE A 550 14.48 37.35 14.17
N ASP A 551 15.34 38.12 13.51
CA ASP A 551 16.39 38.92 14.17
C ASP A 551 15.81 39.88 15.21
N ALA A 552 16.21 39.67 16.46
CA ALA A 552 15.84 40.51 17.60
C ALA A 552 16.76 41.74 17.77
N GLU A 553 17.85 41.86 16.99
CA GLU A 553 18.89 42.88 17.16
C GLU A 553 18.70 44.14 16.29
N THR A 554 17.46 44.57 16.00
CA THR A 554 17.22 45.83 15.29
C THR A 554 16.26 46.74 16.06
N ASP A 555 16.49 48.06 16.01
CA ASP A 555 15.60 49.07 16.62
C ASP A 555 14.47 49.52 15.67
N ARG A 556 14.36 48.93 14.47
CA ARG A 556 13.40 49.34 13.44
C ARG A 556 11.97 48.88 13.83
N PRO A 557 10.90 49.63 13.52
CA PRO A 557 9.54 49.14 13.73
C PRO A 557 9.30 47.83 12.96
N LEU A 558 8.56 46.88 13.53
CA LEU A 558 8.12 45.67 12.84
C LEU A 558 6.64 45.80 12.46
N VAL A 559 6.31 45.59 11.18
CA VAL A 559 4.93 45.59 10.69
C VAL A 559 4.58 44.20 10.18
N PHE A 560 3.64 43.53 10.86
CA PHE A 560 3.06 42.27 10.42
C PHE A 560 1.82 42.51 9.58
N MET A 561 1.78 41.92 8.40
CA MET A 561 0.63 41.83 7.51
C MET A 561 0.18 40.37 7.51
N VAL A 562 -0.89 40.07 8.25
CA VAL A 562 -1.31 38.69 8.48
C VAL A 562 -2.75 38.46 8.05
N ALA A 563 -3.06 37.26 7.56
CA ALA A 563 -4.43 36.83 7.26
C ALA A 563 -4.79 35.53 8.00
N GLY A 564 -6.02 35.47 8.56
CA GLY A 564 -6.49 34.29 9.30
C GLY A 564 -5.63 33.93 10.53
N VAL A 565 -5.21 32.66 10.65
CA VAL A 565 -4.32 32.17 11.73
C VAL A 565 -2.84 32.59 11.55
N GLY A 566 -2.51 33.32 10.48
CA GLY A 566 -1.18 33.90 10.25
C GLY A 566 -0.70 34.88 11.32
N VAL A 567 -1.50 35.15 12.36
CA VAL A 567 -1.06 35.85 13.59
C VAL A 567 -0.03 35.04 14.40
N THR A 568 0.11 33.74 14.16
CA THR A 568 0.93 32.82 14.96
C THR A 568 2.43 33.19 14.98
N PRO A 569 3.09 33.52 13.85
CA PRO A 569 4.44 34.11 13.85
C PRO A 569 4.54 35.44 14.61
N ALA A 570 3.49 36.27 14.57
CA ALA A 570 3.46 37.54 15.31
C ALA A 570 3.42 37.31 16.83
N LEU A 571 2.65 36.32 17.29
CA LEU A 571 2.60 35.92 18.71
C LEU A 571 3.92 35.30 19.18
N ALA A 572 4.54 34.45 18.36
CA ALA A 572 5.86 33.88 18.64
C ALA A 572 6.90 34.97 18.91
N ILE A 573 6.85 36.03 18.10
CA ILE A 573 7.71 37.21 18.24
C ILE A 573 7.39 37.98 19.51
N LEU A 574 6.12 38.30 19.78
CA LEU A 574 5.76 39.07 20.97
C LEU A 574 6.11 38.37 22.28
N ASN A 575 6.04 37.04 22.30
CA ASN A 575 6.47 36.23 23.44
C ASN A 575 8.01 36.15 23.58
N GLY A 576 8.75 36.46 22.52
CA GLY A 576 10.22 36.37 22.41
C GLY A 576 11.02 37.55 22.98
N ALA A 577 10.44 38.39 23.86
CA ALA A 577 11.09 39.55 24.46
C ALA A 577 11.54 40.65 23.45
N VAL A 578 10.63 41.06 22.56
CA VAL A 578 10.87 42.12 21.58
C VAL A 578 11.03 43.49 22.26
N THR A 579 12.09 44.21 21.90
CA THR A 579 12.40 45.56 22.42
C THR A 579 12.04 46.70 21.46
N ARG A 580 11.60 46.38 20.24
CA ARG A 580 11.24 47.31 19.15
C ARG A 580 9.71 47.51 19.03
N PRO A 581 9.22 48.64 18.49
CA PRO A 581 7.79 48.85 18.27
C PRO A 581 7.21 47.86 17.25
N VAL A 582 6.12 47.19 17.60
CA VAL A 582 5.42 46.21 16.72
C VAL A 582 4.04 46.72 16.34
N THR A 583 3.68 46.62 15.06
CA THR A 583 2.31 46.82 14.57
C THR A 583 1.86 45.56 13.85
N ILE A 584 0.67 45.07 14.17
CA ILE A 584 0.08 43.88 13.52
C ILE A 584 -1.20 44.30 12.83
N HIS A 585 -1.25 44.07 11.52
CA HIS A 585 -2.43 44.24 10.71
C HIS A 585 -3.00 42.86 10.37
N ALA A 586 -4.07 42.48 11.06
CA ALA A 586 -4.75 41.20 10.87
C ALA A 586 -5.97 41.34 9.97
N SER A 587 -5.95 40.66 8.83
CA SER A 587 -7.06 40.54 7.89
C SER A 587 -7.87 39.29 8.25
N VAL A 588 -9.11 39.47 8.69
CA VAL A 588 -9.99 38.38 9.15
C VAL A 588 -11.24 38.29 8.27
N SER A 589 -11.75 37.08 8.10
CA SER A 589 -12.97 36.79 7.32
C SER A 589 -14.26 37.04 8.11
N ASP A 590 -14.19 36.98 9.44
CA ASP A 590 -15.34 37.05 10.33
C ASP A 590 -14.95 37.59 11.72
N GLN A 591 -15.95 38.00 12.50
CA GLN A 591 -15.76 38.64 13.80
C GLN A 591 -15.20 37.67 14.86
N SER A 592 -15.50 36.38 14.79
CA SER A 592 -15.05 35.39 15.79
C SER A 592 -13.55 35.14 15.72
N THR A 593 -13.00 35.04 14.49
CA THR A 593 -11.56 35.01 14.25
C THR A 593 -10.90 36.29 14.77
N GLY A 594 -11.53 37.44 14.55
CA GLY A 594 -11.07 38.73 15.08
C GLY A 594 -11.00 38.78 16.60
N ASP A 595 -11.97 38.19 17.31
CA ASP A 595 -12.00 38.14 18.77
C ASP A 595 -10.93 37.21 19.35
N VAL A 596 -10.62 36.08 18.68
CA VAL A 596 -9.50 35.20 19.06
C VAL A 596 -8.16 35.90 18.88
N VAL A 597 -7.96 36.59 17.76
CA VAL A 597 -6.76 37.41 17.52
C VAL A 597 -6.59 38.46 18.62
N ARG A 598 -7.67 39.13 19.06
CA ARG A 598 -7.60 40.08 20.20
C ARG A 598 -7.23 39.38 21.50
N ALA A 599 -7.87 38.27 21.83
CA ALA A 599 -7.61 37.54 23.06
C ALA A 599 -6.15 37.04 23.15
N LEU A 600 -5.59 36.56 22.04
CA LEU A 600 -4.19 36.17 21.94
C LEU A 600 -3.24 37.36 22.11
N MET A 601 -3.61 38.53 21.58
CA MET A 601 -2.82 39.76 21.67
C MET A 601 -2.86 40.42 23.05
N ASP A 602 -3.97 40.32 23.77
CA ASP A 602 -4.09 40.81 25.15
C ASP A 602 -3.14 40.08 26.11
N GLN A 603 -2.81 38.82 25.81
CA GLN A 603 -1.82 38.04 26.57
C GLN A 603 -0.38 38.58 26.41
N CYS A 604 -0.10 39.37 25.37
CA CYS A 604 1.20 39.98 25.11
C CYS A 604 1.38 41.38 25.76
N GLY A 605 0.48 41.79 26.66
CA GLY A 605 0.71 42.93 27.56
C GLY A 605 0.76 44.31 26.90
N GLY A 606 0.17 44.49 25.72
CA GLY A 606 0.07 45.79 25.04
C GLY A 606 1.35 46.27 24.33
N LEU A 607 2.30 45.37 24.07
CA LEU A 607 3.58 45.66 23.39
C LEU A 607 3.44 45.94 21.88
N ALA A 608 2.25 45.77 21.30
CA ALA A 608 2.00 45.96 19.88
C ALA A 608 0.70 46.71 19.60
N ASN A 609 0.69 47.49 18.52
CA ASN A 609 -0.51 48.11 17.99
C ASN A 609 -1.23 47.13 17.05
N LEU A 610 -2.41 46.65 17.46
CA LEU A 610 -3.23 45.73 16.67
C LEU A 610 -4.27 46.48 15.83
N ILE A 611 -4.29 46.21 14.53
CA ILE A 611 -5.28 46.68 13.57
C ILE A 611 -5.98 45.46 13.01
N ILE A 612 -7.30 45.34 13.18
CA ILE A 612 -8.10 44.24 12.63
C ILE A 612 -8.95 44.79 11.50
N GLN A 613 -8.83 44.17 10.33
CA GLN A 613 -9.67 44.43 9.17
C GLN A 613 -10.57 43.23 8.91
N ASN A 614 -11.88 43.41 9.15
CA ASN A 614 -12.88 42.46 8.69
C ASN A 614 -13.06 42.63 7.17
N THR A 615 -12.58 41.64 6.42
CA THR A 615 -12.56 41.64 4.96
C THR A 615 -13.96 41.51 4.35
N ALA A 616 -14.92 40.91 5.06
CA ALA A 616 -16.32 40.84 4.63
C ALA A 616 -17.02 42.21 4.70
N GLU A 617 -16.62 43.08 5.62
CA GLU A 617 -17.23 44.41 5.82
C GLU A 617 -16.52 45.53 5.05
N ARG A 618 -15.18 45.48 4.99
CA ARG A 618 -14.34 46.58 4.48
C ARG A 618 -13.53 46.22 3.23
N GLY A 619 -13.69 45.00 2.70
CA GLY A 619 -12.90 44.49 1.59
C GLY A 619 -11.48 44.09 2.01
N ARG A 620 -10.69 43.62 1.04
CA ARG A 620 -9.26 43.28 1.24
C ARG A 620 -8.43 44.57 1.38
N VAL A 621 -7.28 44.44 2.05
CA VAL A 621 -6.31 45.54 2.17
C VAL A 621 -5.79 45.91 0.77
N GLY A 622 -5.90 47.18 0.39
CA GLY A 622 -5.45 47.67 -0.90
C GLY A 622 -4.14 48.45 -0.83
N ALA A 623 -3.66 48.87 -2.00
CA ALA A 623 -2.43 49.65 -2.14
C ALA A 623 -2.47 50.99 -1.37
N SER A 624 -3.66 51.60 -1.22
CA SER A 624 -3.86 52.83 -0.45
C SER A 624 -3.56 52.65 1.04
N GLU A 625 -4.07 51.59 1.65
CA GLU A 625 -3.86 51.30 3.07
C GLU A 625 -2.39 50.97 3.36
N ILE A 626 -1.74 50.21 2.47
CA ILE A 626 -0.32 49.88 2.59
C ILE A 626 0.55 51.13 2.44
N ALA A 627 0.22 52.02 1.51
CA ALA A 627 0.90 53.31 1.35
C ALA A 627 0.75 54.20 2.60
N ASP A 628 -0.43 54.21 3.23
CA ASP A 628 -0.67 54.91 4.49
C ASP A 628 0.15 54.34 5.64
N MET A 629 0.23 53.01 5.75
CA MET A 629 1.06 52.34 6.73
C MET A 629 2.56 52.60 6.51
N HIS A 630 3.04 52.57 5.27
CA HIS A 630 4.42 52.93 4.94
C HIS A 630 4.73 54.39 5.29
N ARG A 631 3.81 55.33 5.04
CA ARG A 631 3.98 56.73 5.49
C ARG A 631 4.10 56.85 7.01
N ARG A 632 3.36 56.03 7.76
CA ARG A 632 3.38 56.00 9.22
C ARG A 632 4.64 55.33 9.77
N PHE A 633 5.18 54.34 9.06
CA PHE A 633 6.35 53.55 9.44
C PHE A 633 7.37 53.43 8.29
N PRO A 634 8.07 54.52 7.92
CA PRO A 634 8.88 54.58 6.69
C PRO A 634 10.13 53.67 6.72
N ASN A 635 10.59 53.31 7.91
CA ASN A 635 11.78 52.48 8.14
C ASN A 635 11.45 51.11 8.76
N ALA A 636 10.21 50.64 8.62
CA ALA A 636 9.82 49.34 9.17
C ALA A 636 10.42 48.17 8.39
N ASP A 637 10.68 47.07 9.11
CA ASP A 637 10.78 45.75 8.50
C ASP A 637 9.36 45.16 8.42
N TRP A 638 9.07 44.46 7.33
CA TRP A 638 7.74 43.94 7.01
C TRP A 638 7.74 42.42 7.08
N PHE A 639 6.75 41.87 7.75
CA PHE A 639 6.52 40.43 7.82
C PHE A 639 5.15 40.13 7.25
N VAL A 640 5.07 39.30 6.21
CA VAL A 640 3.84 38.97 5.51
C VAL A 640 3.56 37.49 5.65
N CYS A 641 2.35 37.13 6.07
CA CYS A 641 1.95 35.74 6.26
C CYS A 641 0.46 35.56 5.98
N GLY A 642 0.11 34.70 5.04
CA GLY A 642 -1.28 34.44 4.69
C GLY A 642 -1.42 33.50 3.49
N PRO A 643 -2.62 33.40 2.90
CA PRO A 643 -2.78 32.71 1.63
C PRO A 643 -1.87 33.31 0.54
N GLU A 644 -1.39 32.51 -0.42
CA GLU A 644 -0.44 32.95 -1.46
C GLU A 644 -0.90 34.23 -2.17
N SER A 645 -2.19 34.33 -2.51
CA SER A 645 -2.75 35.54 -3.13
C SER A 645 -2.59 36.79 -2.25
N TYR A 646 -2.76 36.65 -0.94
CA TYR A 646 -2.57 37.74 0.02
C TYR A 646 -1.09 38.12 0.11
N GLU A 647 -0.20 37.14 0.21
CA GLU A 647 1.24 37.37 0.28
C GLU A 647 1.76 38.07 -0.97
N ALA A 648 1.33 37.62 -2.15
CA ALA A 648 1.66 38.22 -3.43
C ALA A 648 1.15 39.66 -3.53
N ASP A 649 -0.12 39.90 -3.17
CA ASP A 649 -0.73 41.24 -3.22
C ASP A 649 0.01 42.25 -2.32
N ILE A 650 0.26 41.87 -1.06
CA ILE A 650 0.97 42.73 -0.11
C ILE A 650 2.42 42.96 -0.56
N THR A 651 3.15 41.91 -0.92
CA THR A 651 4.55 42.00 -1.35
C THR A 651 4.69 42.87 -2.60
N ASN A 652 3.81 42.70 -3.58
CA ASN A 652 3.77 43.55 -4.78
C ASN A 652 3.53 45.02 -4.42
N CYS A 653 2.61 45.30 -3.49
CA CYS A 653 2.38 46.67 -3.03
C CYS A 653 3.61 47.27 -2.33
N LEU A 654 4.29 46.52 -1.46
CA LEU A 654 5.50 46.96 -0.77
C LEU A 654 6.66 47.22 -1.75
N ASN A 655 6.83 46.35 -2.75
CA ASN A 655 7.83 46.51 -3.80
C ASN A 655 7.53 47.74 -4.67
N ASN A 656 6.26 47.97 -5.04
CA ASN A 656 5.84 49.16 -5.79
C ASN A 656 6.07 50.48 -5.02
N LEU A 657 6.13 50.43 -3.68
CA LEU A 657 6.48 51.56 -2.83
C LEU A 657 8.00 51.77 -2.69
N GLY A 658 8.83 50.92 -3.32
CA GLY A 658 10.29 51.02 -3.29
C GLY A 658 10.94 50.52 -1.99
N ILE A 659 10.26 49.64 -1.26
CA ILE A 659 10.83 48.98 -0.07
C ILE A 659 11.85 47.94 -0.55
N ASP A 660 12.93 47.79 0.22
CA ASP A 660 14.02 46.86 -0.12
C ASP A 660 13.56 45.44 0.19
N GLU A 661 13.76 44.48 -0.73
CA GLU A 661 13.38 43.08 -0.55
C GLU A 661 14.01 42.46 0.71
N ALA A 662 15.23 42.89 1.08
CA ALA A 662 15.87 42.44 2.32
C ALA A 662 15.12 42.87 3.61
N ARG A 663 14.16 43.79 3.49
CA ARG A 663 13.28 44.26 4.58
C ARG A 663 11.86 43.68 4.51
N ILE A 664 11.58 42.81 3.55
CA ILE A 664 10.29 42.14 3.39
C ILE A 664 10.52 40.64 3.60
N ARG A 665 9.97 40.10 4.68
CA ARG A 665 9.99 38.68 4.99
C ARG A 665 8.61 38.10 4.75
N VAL A 666 8.53 37.08 3.91
CA VAL A 666 7.28 36.37 3.62
C VAL A 666 7.40 34.96 4.19
N ASP A 667 6.45 34.57 5.05
CA ASP A 667 6.38 33.23 5.64
C ASP A 667 5.29 32.42 4.97
N ARG A 668 5.69 31.69 3.92
CA ARG A 668 4.79 31.00 2.99
C ARG A 668 4.25 29.72 3.61
N PHE A 669 2.96 29.69 3.91
CA PHE A 669 2.24 28.46 4.25
C PHE A 669 1.69 27.81 2.99
N THR A 670 2.44 26.90 2.37
CA THR A 670 1.93 26.10 1.25
C THR A 670 1.01 24.99 1.75
N GLN A 671 -0.17 24.87 1.14
CA GLN A 671 -1.05 23.71 1.33
C GLN A 671 -0.32 22.46 0.80
N ALA A 672 -0.45 21.32 1.48
CA ALA A 672 0.14 20.07 0.99
C ALA A 672 -0.45 19.73 -0.39
N GLY A 673 0.40 19.69 -1.43
CA GLY A 673 -0.02 19.27 -2.78
C GLY A 673 0.34 20.19 -3.95
N GLU A 674 0.96 21.35 -3.74
CA GLU A 674 1.43 22.20 -4.85
C GLU A 674 2.91 21.92 -5.21
N PRO A 675 3.25 21.50 -6.45
CA PRO A 675 4.63 21.33 -6.91
C PRO A 675 5.23 22.66 -7.37
N PRO A 676 6.56 22.89 -7.26
CA PRO A 676 7.17 24.13 -7.70
C PRO A 676 7.60 24.04 -9.17
N VAL A 677 8.10 25.16 -9.67
CA VAL A 677 8.61 25.37 -11.02
C VAL A 677 9.89 24.56 -11.26
N ASP A 678 9.90 23.75 -12.33
CA ASP A 678 11.03 22.94 -12.81
C ASP A 678 12.03 23.83 -13.59
N ASP A 679 13.31 23.82 -13.18
CA ASP A 679 14.39 24.60 -13.81
C ASP A 679 15.25 23.76 -14.79
N GLY A 680 14.84 22.52 -15.09
CA GLY A 680 15.22 21.80 -16.31
C GLY A 680 16.66 21.26 -16.36
N ASN A 681 17.28 20.94 -15.21
CA ASN A 681 18.73 20.67 -15.16
C ASN A 681 19.16 19.29 -14.61
N CYS A 682 18.45 18.17 -14.85
CA CYS A 682 19.00 16.82 -14.63
C CYS A 682 18.20 15.66 -15.29
N PRO A 683 18.82 14.48 -15.53
CA PRO A 683 18.39 13.46 -16.51
C PRO A 683 17.25 12.52 -16.05
N ALA A 684 16.66 11.83 -17.04
CA ALA A 684 15.41 11.07 -16.95
C ALA A 684 15.52 9.69 -16.25
N PRO A 685 14.45 9.24 -15.55
CA PRO A 685 14.43 7.97 -14.80
C PRO A 685 14.20 6.72 -15.67
N VAL A 686 14.64 5.57 -15.16
CA VAL A 686 14.43 4.20 -15.69
C VAL A 686 13.22 3.57 -14.97
N PRO A 687 12.32 2.82 -15.64
CA PRO A 687 11.12 2.28 -14.99
C PRO A 687 11.38 0.92 -14.32
N ALA A 688 10.89 0.75 -13.08
CA ALA A 688 10.76 -0.54 -12.40
C ALA A 688 9.28 -0.84 -12.07
N LEU A 689 8.86 -2.09 -12.33
CA LEU A 689 7.62 -2.75 -11.84
C LEU A 689 7.99 -3.52 -10.55
N PRO A 690 7.12 -3.65 -9.50
CA PRO A 690 6.28 -4.86 -9.41
C PRO A 690 5.02 -4.87 -8.47
N ALA A 691 4.16 -5.86 -8.77
CA ALA A 691 3.29 -6.75 -8.00
C ALA A 691 2.68 -6.41 -6.61
N LEU A 692 1.34 -6.51 -6.55
CA LEU A 692 0.57 -6.86 -5.34
C LEU A 692 -0.48 -7.92 -5.69
N ALA A 693 -0.39 -9.08 -5.04
CA ALA A 693 -1.36 -10.16 -5.13
C ALA A 693 -2.44 -9.98 -4.06
N ALA A 694 -3.70 -9.89 -4.48
CA ALA A 694 -4.83 -10.00 -3.56
C ALA A 694 -5.18 -11.46 -3.28
N ARG A 695 -5.56 -11.77 -2.04
CA ARG A 695 -6.29 -12.99 -1.70
C ARG A 695 -7.62 -12.60 -1.07
N PRO A 696 -8.69 -13.38 -1.31
CA PRO A 696 -10.00 -13.13 -0.74
C PRO A 696 -9.98 -13.48 0.75
N HIS A 697 -10.26 -12.50 1.60
CA HIS A 697 -10.60 -12.78 3.00
C HIS A 697 -12.09 -13.16 3.07
N GLU A 698 -12.38 -14.27 3.75
CA GLU A 698 -13.75 -14.62 4.13
C GLU A 698 -14.36 -13.48 4.94
N THR A 699 -15.39 -12.86 4.37
CA THR A 699 -16.14 -11.75 4.96
C THR A 699 -16.84 -12.21 6.22
N GLY A 700 -16.45 -11.66 7.37
CA GLY A 700 -17.37 -11.46 8.47
C GLY A 700 -18.47 -10.52 7.99
N ARG A 701 -19.60 -11.08 7.55
CA ARG A 701 -20.81 -10.32 7.27
C ARG A 701 -21.21 -9.57 8.54
N ILE A 702 -21.17 -8.25 8.51
CA ILE A 702 -22.14 -7.49 9.32
C ILE A 702 -23.46 -7.68 8.59
N GLU A 703 -24.26 -8.65 9.05
CA GLU A 703 -25.68 -8.68 8.74
C GLU A 703 -26.27 -7.39 9.33
N LEU A 704 -26.54 -6.41 8.47
CA LEU A 704 -27.65 -5.50 8.73
C LEU A 704 -28.85 -6.44 8.93
N SER A 705 -29.39 -6.43 10.15
CA SER A 705 -30.50 -7.29 10.55
C SER A 705 -31.50 -7.40 9.42
N GLU A 706 -31.90 -8.62 9.08
CA GLU A 706 -33.04 -8.97 8.24
C GLU A 706 -34.02 -7.79 8.09
N THR A 707 -33.80 -6.96 7.09
CA THR A 707 -34.70 -5.85 6.80
C THR A 707 -35.95 -6.52 6.25
N ASP A 708 -37.09 -6.27 6.90
CA ASP A 708 -38.38 -6.67 6.39
C ASP A 708 -38.46 -6.23 4.93
N PRO A 709 -38.57 -7.14 3.94
CA PRO A 709 -38.63 -6.77 2.53
C PRO A 709 -39.83 -5.87 2.19
N ASP A 710 -40.80 -5.77 3.10
CA ASP A 710 -41.95 -4.86 3.01
C ASP A 710 -41.72 -3.50 3.70
N ALA A 711 -40.55 -3.26 4.33
CA ALA A 711 -40.24 -2.00 5.00
C ALA A 711 -40.08 -0.84 3.98
N PRO A 712 -40.69 0.33 4.23
CA PRO A 712 -40.51 1.49 3.36
C PRO A 712 -39.05 1.91 3.24
N GLU A 713 -38.57 2.13 2.01
CA GLU A 713 -37.17 2.51 1.70
C GLU A 713 -36.67 3.69 2.55
N ALA A 714 -37.53 4.68 2.80
CA ALA A 714 -37.19 5.84 3.61
C ALA A 714 -36.86 5.48 5.07
N ALA A 715 -37.51 4.48 5.65
CA ALA A 715 -37.23 4.05 7.01
C ALA A 715 -35.87 3.34 7.10
N VAL A 716 -35.59 2.42 6.17
CA VAL A 716 -34.32 1.70 6.08
C VAL A 716 -33.14 2.67 5.89
N LEU A 717 -33.28 3.63 4.97
CA LEU A 717 -32.25 4.64 4.74
C LEU A 717 -32.04 5.53 5.97
N LEU A 718 -33.11 5.92 6.66
CA LEU A 718 -33.02 6.77 7.84
C LEU A 718 -32.32 6.04 9.00
N GLU A 719 -32.59 4.75 9.19
CA GLU A 719 -31.85 3.91 10.16
C GLU A 719 -30.37 3.83 9.82
N GLN A 720 -30.03 3.68 8.53
CA GLN A 720 -28.63 3.70 8.09
C GLN A 720 -27.97 5.05 8.40
N ILE A 721 -28.59 6.17 8.04
CA ILE A 721 -28.05 7.52 8.33
C ILE A 721 -27.81 7.70 9.83
N PHE A 722 -28.77 7.26 10.64
CA PHE A 722 -28.67 7.31 12.09
C PHE A 722 -27.57 6.44 12.69
N ALA A 723 -27.26 5.29 12.08
CA ALA A 723 -26.14 4.45 12.45
C ALA A 723 -24.80 5.08 12.04
N GLU A 724 -24.73 5.65 10.84
CA GLU A 724 -23.54 6.35 10.34
C GLU A 724 -23.19 7.55 11.24
N TRP A 725 -24.17 8.41 11.61
CA TRP A 725 -23.93 9.53 12.53
C TRP A 725 -23.49 9.09 13.93
N GLN A 726 -23.93 7.92 14.40
CA GLN A 726 -23.42 7.37 15.65
C GLN A 726 -21.97 6.92 15.53
N GLN A 727 -21.61 6.32 14.39
CA GLN A 727 -20.25 5.86 14.12
C GLN A 727 -19.26 7.00 13.91
N THR A 728 -19.70 8.13 13.32
CA THR A 728 -18.87 9.32 13.09
C THR A 728 -18.83 10.30 14.27
N GLY A 729 -19.55 10.02 15.36
CA GLY A 729 -19.63 10.91 16.53
C GLY A 729 -20.50 12.15 16.33
N GLU A 730 -21.29 12.21 15.25
CA GLU A 730 -22.23 13.30 14.92
C GLU A 730 -23.56 13.15 15.66
N HIS A 731 -23.51 12.85 16.96
CA HIS A 731 -24.69 12.55 17.78
C HIS A 731 -25.72 13.69 17.83
N ASP A 732 -25.27 14.94 17.68
CA ASP A 732 -26.16 16.11 17.68
C ASP A 732 -27.08 16.15 16.45
N LEU A 733 -26.64 15.59 15.30
CA LEU A 733 -27.45 15.52 14.08
C LEU A 733 -28.56 14.47 14.18
N ALA A 734 -28.32 13.40 14.94
CA ALA A 734 -29.30 12.36 15.21
C ALA A 734 -30.50 12.85 16.04
N GLY A 735 -30.34 13.94 16.79
CA GLY A 735 -31.38 14.46 17.69
C GLY A 735 -31.66 13.55 18.90
N SER A 736 -32.67 13.89 19.69
CA SER A 736 -33.09 13.06 20.83
C SER A 736 -33.73 11.76 20.36
N GLU A 737 -33.74 10.74 21.22
CA GLU A 737 -34.37 9.45 20.95
C GLU A 737 -35.85 9.58 20.56
N ASP A 738 -36.55 10.57 21.12
CA ASP A 738 -37.94 10.88 20.76
C ASP A 738 -38.06 11.41 19.32
N VAL A 739 -37.14 12.29 18.89
CA VAL A 739 -37.10 12.81 17.51
C VAL A 739 -36.76 11.69 16.53
N ARG A 740 -35.78 10.83 16.86
CA ARG A 740 -35.44 9.65 16.03
C ARG A 740 -36.66 8.76 15.82
N ARG A 741 -37.39 8.45 16.90
CA ARG A 741 -38.62 7.63 16.84
C ARG A 741 -39.71 8.28 16.01
N GLU A 742 -39.91 9.59 16.13
CA GLU A 742 -40.89 10.33 15.32
C GLU A 742 -40.53 10.32 13.83
N ARG A 743 -39.26 10.59 13.49
CA ARG A 743 -38.79 10.56 12.09
C ARG A 743 -38.93 9.16 11.48
N LEU A 744 -38.55 8.10 12.21
CA LEU A 744 -38.72 6.71 11.77
C LEU A 744 -40.20 6.34 11.59
N ALA A 745 -41.08 6.77 12.50
CA ALA A 745 -42.51 6.54 12.36
C ALA A 745 -43.10 7.23 11.12
N LEU A 746 -42.63 8.44 10.81
CA LEU A 746 -43.03 9.15 9.58
C LEU A 746 -42.52 8.43 8.32
N ALA A 747 -41.26 8.01 8.31
CA ALA A 747 -40.66 7.27 7.21
C ALA A 747 -41.33 5.91 6.97
N GLY A 748 -41.79 5.25 8.05
CA GLY A 748 -42.52 3.98 8.02
C GLY A 748 -44.02 4.10 7.69
N SER A 749 -44.57 5.31 7.57
CA SER A 749 -46.01 5.53 7.40
C SER A 749 -46.57 5.20 6.01
N GLY A 750 -45.69 4.92 5.03
CA GLY A 750 -46.05 4.73 3.62
C GLY A 750 -46.46 6.00 2.87
N GLN A 751 -46.38 7.17 3.52
CA GLN A 751 -46.53 8.48 2.88
C GLN A 751 -45.21 8.95 2.25
N LEU A 752 -45.28 9.94 1.35
CA LEU A 752 -44.09 10.59 0.80
C LEU A 752 -43.27 11.21 1.94
N PHE A 753 -42.04 10.72 2.13
CA PHE A 753 -41.13 11.22 3.14
C PHE A 753 -40.41 12.46 2.62
N ASP A 754 -40.44 13.54 3.42
CA ASP A 754 -39.64 14.73 3.17
C ASP A 754 -38.45 14.74 4.15
N PRO A 755 -37.22 14.55 3.65
CA PRO A 755 -36.04 14.52 4.50
C PRO A 755 -35.70 15.92 5.00
N THR A 756 -35.11 16.00 6.19
CA THR A 756 -34.47 17.24 6.64
C THR A 756 -33.27 17.56 5.75
N THR A 757 -32.76 18.80 5.81
CA THR A 757 -31.55 19.16 5.05
C THR A 757 -30.39 18.24 5.43
N GLU A 758 -30.16 17.95 6.72
CA GLU A 758 -29.05 17.10 7.16
C GLU A 758 -29.20 15.63 6.72
N GLU A 759 -30.42 15.08 6.77
CA GLU A 759 -30.71 13.73 6.24
C GLU A 759 -30.47 13.68 4.71
N LEU A 760 -30.83 14.74 3.98
CA LEU A 760 -30.57 14.84 2.54
C LEU A 760 -29.06 14.91 2.24
N LYS A 761 -28.29 15.65 3.06
CA LYS A 761 -26.82 15.69 2.92
C LYS A 761 -26.19 14.33 3.14
N ALA A 762 -26.62 13.63 4.19
CA ALA A 762 -26.16 12.27 4.48
C ALA A 762 -26.49 11.32 3.32
N ALA A 763 -27.72 11.37 2.80
CA ALA A 763 -28.14 10.55 1.67
C ALA A 763 -27.33 10.85 0.38
N ALA A 764 -27.02 12.12 0.09
CA ALA A 764 -26.19 12.49 -1.05
C ALA A 764 -24.75 11.96 -0.93
N ARG A 765 -24.15 12.07 0.26
CA ARG A 765 -22.81 11.51 0.55
C ARG A 765 -22.78 10.00 0.39
N LEU A 766 -23.74 9.30 0.98
CA LEU A 766 -23.91 7.85 0.83
C LEU A 766 -24.14 7.46 -0.64
N GLY A 767 -24.89 8.27 -1.39
CA GLY A 767 -25.10 8.08 -2.82
C GLY A 767 -23.80 8.08 -3.63
N TRP A 768 -22.83 8.93 -3.24
CA TRP A 768 -21.51 8.94 -3.86
C TRP A 768 -20.66 7.74 -3.44
N ARG A 769 -20.67 7.38 -2.17
CA ARG A 769 -20.00 6.17 -1.65
C ARG A 769 -20.48 4.90 -2.37
N ASN A 770 -21.77 4.83 -2.68
CA ASN A 770 -22.40 3.72 -3.39
C ASN A 770 -22.24 3.78 -4.92
N ALA A 771 -21.55 4.78 -5.48
CA ALA A 771 -21.44 4.94 -6.92
C ALA A 771 -20.43 3.95 -7.54
N ASN A 772 -20.92 2.79 -8.00
CA ASN A 772 -20.10 1.69 -8.55
C ASN A 772 -19.16 2.07 -9.70
N ARG A 773 -19.47 3.16 -10.43
CA ARG A 773 -18.69 3.66 -11.57
C ARG A 773 -17.67 4.75 -11.21
N CYS A 774 -17.57 5.13 -9.94
CA CYS A 774 -16.72 6.22 -9.50
C CYS A 774 -15.44 5.68 -8.85
N ILE A 775 -14.28 6.05 -9.41
CA ILE A 775 -12.96 5.75 -8.84
C ILE A 775 -12.61 6.71 -7.69
N GLY A 776 -13.04 7.98 -7.74
CA GLY A 776 -12.72 9.02 -6.75
C GLY A 776 -13.53 8.95 -5.44
N ARG A 777 -13.88 7.75 -4.96
CA ARG A 777 -14.78 7.57 -3.81
C ARG A 777 -14.16 7.85 -2.45
N LEU A 778 -12.83 7.94 -2.34
CA LEU A 778 -12.14 8.25 -1.08
C LEU A 778 -12.67 9.53 -0.40
N TYR A 779 -13.11 10.51 -1.19
CA TYR A 779 -13.57 11.82 -0.72
C TYR A 779 -15.07 11.89 -0.45
N TRP A 780 -15.80 10.77 -0.47
CA TRP A 780 -17.27 10.75 -0.41
C TRP A 780 -17.86 11.55 0.77
N ASN A 781 -17.21 11.48 1.93
CA ASN A 781 -17.68 12.15 3.15
C ASN A 781 -17.44 13.66 3.13
N GLY A 782 -16.50 14.13 2.30
CA GLY A 782 -16.16 15.54 2.10
C GLY A 782 -17.06 16.29 1.13
N LEU A 783 -18.12 15.67 0.61
CA LEU A 783 -19.03 16.30 -0.35
C LEU A 783 -19.79 17.46 0.29
N GLU A 784 -19.67 18.64 -0.31
CA GLU A 784 -20.50 19.79 0.03
C GLU A 784 -21.87 19.66 -0.64
N VAL A 785 -22.94 19.94 0.09
CA VAL A 785 -24.32 19.69 -0.36
C VAL A 785 -25.16 20.95 -0.23
N ARG A 786 -25.59 21.50 -1.36
CA ARG A 786 -26.53 22.62 -1.45
C ARG A 786 -27.96 22.12 -1.59
N ASP A 787 -28.76 22.33 -0.55
CA ASP A 787 -30.20 22.11 -0.61
C ASP A 787 -30.88 23.27 -1.36
N ARG A 788 -31.41 22.97 -2.55
CA ARG A 788 -32.17 23.86 -3.43
C ARG A 788 -33.50 23.23 -3.84
N ARG A 789 -34.06 22.35 -3.01
CA ARG A 789 -35.35 21.67 -3.27
C ARG A 789 -36.53 22.62 -3.49
N HIS A 790 -36.43 23.86 -3.03
CA HIS A 790 -37.43 24.91 -3.23
C HIS A 790 -37.40 25.54 -4.64
N VAL A 791 -36.31 25.37 -5.41
CA VAL A 791 -36.15 25.97 -6.74
C VAL A 791 -36.84 25.09 -7.78
N ARG A 792 -37.88 25.63 -8.41
CA ARG A 792 -38.70 24.93 -9.42
C ARG A 792 -38.77 25.63 -10.76
N ASP A 793 -38.52 26.93 -10.79
CA ASP A 793 -38.51 27.75 -12.01
C ASP A 793 -37.28 27.42 -12.86
N PRO A 794 -37.44 27.25 -14.19
CA PRO A 794 -36.35 26.86 -15.07
C PRO A 794 -35.23 27.89 -15.15
N GLU A 795 -35.53 29.19 -15.17
CA GLU A 795 -34.50 30.23 -15.24
C GLU A 795 -33.72 30.31 -13.92
N ALA A 796 -34.41 30.22 -12.78
CA ALA A 796 -33.78 30.16 -11.46
C ALA A 796 -32.90 28.90 -11.31
N MET A 797 -33.36 27.75 -11.79
CA MET A 797 -32.58 26.52 -11.78
C MET A 797 -31.30 26.65 -12.62
N LEU A 798 -31.41 27.20 -13.83
CA LEU A 798 -30.25 27.47 -14.68
C LEU A 798 -29.27 28.47 -14.03
N SER A 799 -29.76 29.46 -13.28
CA SER A 799 -28.91 30.37 -12.51
C SER A 799 -28.16 29.64 -11.39
N GLU A 800 -28.86 28.79 -10.62
CA GLU A 800 -28.23 28.00 -9.56
C GLU A 800 -27.18 27.02 -10.09
N MET A 801 -27.36 26.51 -11.32
CA MET A 801 -26.36 25.70 -12.02
C MET A 801 -25.07 26.49 -12.36
N VAL A 802 -25.20 27.76 -12.74
CA VAL A 802 -24.04 28.65 -12.93
C VAL A 802 -23.38 28.98 -11.60
N ASP A 803 -24.17 29.24 -10.56
CA ASP A 803 -23.64 29.48 -9.21
C ASP A 803 -22.94 28.23 -8.64
N HIS A 804 -23.42 27.04 -9.00
CA HIS A 804 -22.72 25.78 -8.71
C HIS A 804 -21.37 25.74 -9.41
N LEU A 805 -21.33 26.02 -10.72
CA LEU A 805 -20.09 26.05 -11.49
C LEU A 805 -19.06 27.02 -10.90
N ASN A 806 -19.49 28.24 -10.57
CA ASN A 806 -18.62 29.27 -9.99
C ASN A 806 -18.06 28.84 -8.64
N PHE A 807 -18.90 28.29 -7.75
CA PHE A 807 -18.47 27.80 -6.44
C PHE A 807 -17.50 26.62 -6.56
N ALA A 808 -17.84 25.65 -7.43
CA ALA A 808 -17.03 24.47 -7.66
C ALA A 808 -15.67 24.78 -8.27
N THR A 809 -15.57 25.85 -9.08
CA THR A 809 -14.33 26.26 -9.75
C THR A 809 -13.27 26.73 -8.75
N ASN A 810 -13.64 27.53 -7.75
CA ASN A 810 -12.80 27.96 -6.63
C ASN A 810 -11.35 28.32 -7.04
N ASP A 811 -11.21 29.23 -8.01
CA ASP A 811 -9.92 29.68 -8.58
C ASP A 811 -9.01 28.54 -9.06
N GLY A 812 -9.59 27.46 -9.59
CA GLY A 812 -8.88 26.26 -10.03
C GLY A 812 -8.72 25.19 -8.95
N LYS A 813 -8.95 25.52 -7.68
CA LYS A 813 -8.88 24.59 -6.54
C LYS A 813 -10.22 23.89 -6.33
N LEU A 814 -10.56 23.00 -7.26
CA LEU A 814 -11.91 22.45 -7.37
C LEU A 814 -12.45 21.87 -6.05
N CYS A 815 -13.71 22.17 -5.77
CA CYS A 815 -14.45 21.61 -4.63
C CYS A 815 -15.47 20.58 -5.13
N SER A 816 -15.53 19.42 -4.47
CA SER A 816 -16.60 18.45 -4.70
C SER A 816 -17.91 18.98 -4.14
N LEU A 817 -18.87 19.23 -5.03
CA LEU A 817 -20.14 19.88 -4.70
C LEU A 817 -21.29 19.11 -5.34
N ILE A 818 -22.40 19.02 -4.61
CA ILE A 818 -23.70 18.66 -5.17
C ILE A 818 -24.75 19.72 -4.87
N THR A 819 -25.59 20.04 -5.84
CA THR A 819 -26.80 20.85 -5.65
C THR A 819 -28.00 19.98 -5.90
N VAL A 820 -28.86 19.87 -4.88
CA VAL A 820 -30.05 19.03 -4.91
C VAL A 820 -31.28 19.90 -5.11
N PHE A 821 -31.97 19.73 -6.23
CA PHE A 821 -33.18 20.44 -6.62
C PHE A 821 -34.44 19.65 -6.23
N ALA A 822 -35.61 20.18 -6.59
CA ALA A 822 -36.90 19.54 -6.35
C ALA A 822 -36.94 18.12 -6.93
N ALA A 823 -37.66 17.24 -6.23
CA ALA A 823 -37.85 15.86 -6.65
C ALA A 823 -38.63 15.75 -7.96
N VAL A 824 -38.35 14.70 -8.74
CA VAL A 824 -38.91 14.48 -10.08
C VAL A 824 -40.43 14.30 -10.04
N ASP A 825 -40.93 13.66 -8.99
CA ASP A 825 -42.36 13.41 -8.73
C ASP A 825 -43.17 14.69 -8.41
N GLU A 826 -42.50 15.78 -8.03
CA GLU A 826 -43.15 17.07 -7.77
C GLU A 826 -43.42 17.90 -9.02
N GLY A 827 -43.14 17.35 -10.21
CA GLY A 827 -43.27 18.07 -11.48
C GLY A 827 -42.17 19.13 -11.68
N GLY A 828 -42.46 20.16 -12.47
CA GLY A 828 -41.59 21.31 -12.68
C GLY A 828 -40.59 21.17 -13.83
N THR A 829 -39.38 21.63 -13.59
CA THR A 829 -38.32 21.82 -14.59
C THR A 829 -37.55 20.53 -14.90
N GLU A 830 -37.40 20.20 -16.18
CA GLU A 830 -36.53 19.13 -16.70
C GLU A 830 -35.17 19.72 -17.10
N ILE A 831 -34.06 19.21 -16.55
CA ILE A 831 -32.71 19.61 -16.97
C ILE A 831 -32.35 18.88 -18.26
N ILE A 832 -32.03 19.63 -19.31
CA ILE A 832 -31.68 19.07 -20.63
C ILE A 832 -30.17 18.96 -20.81
N SER A 833 -29.41 19.90 -20.25
CA SER A 833 -27.94 19.87 -20.33
C SER A 833 -27.40 18.66 -19.55
N PRO A 834 -26.62 17.77 -20.18
CA PRO A 834 -26.14 16.58 -19.50
C PRO A 834 -25.03 16.87 -18.48
N GLN A 835 -24.29 17.97 -18.71
CA GLN A 835 -23.24 18.48 -17.84
C GLN A 835 -23.26 20.01 -17.87
N LEU A 836 -22.65 20.64 -16.86
CA LEU A 836 -22.61 22.10 -16.68
C LEU A 836 -21.89 22.81 -17.83
N VAL A 837 -20.79 22.24 -18.30
CA VAL A 837 -19.99 22.84 -19.36
C VAL A 837 -19.77 21.81 -20.45
N ARG A 838 -20.24 22.09 -21.67
CA ARG A 838 -20.08 21.21 -22.84
C ARG A 838 -19.79 22.05 -24.07
N TYR A 839 -19.00 21.50 -24.99
CA TYR A 839 -18.66 22.15 -26.25
C TYR A 839 -19.63 21.77 -27.37
N ALA A 840 -19.94 22.73 -28.23
CA ALA A 840 -20.83 22.54 -29.37
C ALA A 840 -20.20 21.64 -30.45
N GLY A 841 -21.07 21.04 -31.25
CA GLY A 841 -20.70 20.22 -32.41
C GLY A 841 -21.48 20.64 -33.64
N TYR A 842 -20.77 21.12 -34.65
CA TYR A 842 -21.36 21.59 -35.90
C TYR A 842 -21.08 20.60 -37.02
N ARG A 843 -22.12 20.14 -37.70
CA ARG A 843 -21.98 19.31 -38.91
C ARG A 843 -22.31 20.14 -40.13
N ASP A 844 -21.34 20.29 -41.02
CA ASP A 844 -21.52 21.00 -42.28
C ASP A 844 -22.28 20.15 -43.33
N ALA A 845 -22.56 20.75 -44.49
CA ALA A 845 -23.28 20.08 -45.58
C ALA A 845 -22.51 18.91 -46.21
N ASN A 846 -21.17 18.87 -46.07
CA ASN A 846 -20.31 17.79 -46.56
C ASN A 846 -20.16 16.65 -45.53
N GLY A 847 -20.75 16.81 -44.34
CA GLY A 847 -20.66 15.86 -43.24
C GLY A 847 -19.43 16.03 -42.37
N GLN A 848 -18.57 17.02 -42.62
CA GLN A 848 -17.44 17.38 -41.77
C GLN A 848 -17.96 17.96 -40.46
N VAL A 849 -17.31 17.60 -39.35
CA VAL A 849 -17.68 18.05 -38.01
C VAL A 849 -16.62 18.99 -37.46
N THR A 850 -17.06 20.12 -36.91
CA THR A 850 -16.24 21.05 -36.11
C THR A 850 -16.75 21.04 -34.68
N GLY A 851 -15.82 20.97 -33.72
CA GLY A 851 -16.14 20.81 -32.30
C GLY A 851 -16.48 19.37 -31.92
N ASP A 852 -17.34 19.18 -30.92
CA ASP A 852 -17.59 17.88 -30.32
C ASP A 852 -18.73 17.10 -31.04
N PRO A 853 -18.44 16.01 -31.78
CA PRO A 853 -19.46 15.25 -32.48
C PRO A 853 -20.53 14.66 -31.56
N GLY A 854 -20.20 14.43 -30.28
CA GLY A 854 -21.13 13.94 -29.27
C GLY A 854 -22.29 14.90 -28.99
N HIS A 855 -22.14 16.19 -29.29
CA HIS A 855 -23.12 17.22 -28.94
C HIS A 855 -23.81 17.87 -30.14
N ILE A 856 -23.77 17.27 -31.32
CA ILE A 856 -24.46 17.81 -32.51
C ILE A 856 -25.97 17.95 -32.26
N ALA A 857 -26.61 16.98 -31.60
CA ALA A 857 -28.04 17.04 -31.28
C ALA A 857 -28.34 18.18 -30.30
N LEU A 858 -27.53 18.31 -29.25
CA LEU A 858 -27.66 19.34 -28.23
C LEU A 858 -27.44 20.75 -28.80
N THR A 859 -26.47 20.89 -29.71
CA THR A 859 -26.18 22.13 -30.44
C THR A 859 -27.37 22.56 -31.28
N LYS A 860 -27.99 21.63 -32.04
CA LYS A 860 -29.20 21.92 -32.82
C LYS A 860 -30.38 22.32 -31.95
N MET A 861 -30.53 21.73 -30.76
CA MET A 861 -31.57 22.14 -29.81
C MET A 861 -31.34 23.57 -29.32
N ALA A 862 -30.10 23.93 -28.97
CA ALA A 862 -29.74 25.29 -28.59
C ALA A 862 -30.00 26.29 -29.73
N GLU A 863 -29.59 25.96 -30.96
CA GLU A 863 -29.85 26.78 -32.16
C GLU A 863 -31.34 26.99 -32.43
N ALA A 864 -32.15 25.94 -32.28
CA ALA A 864 -33.60 26.02 -32.42
C ALA A 864 -34.25 26.91 -31.35
N ALA A 865 -33.65 27.02 -30.17
CA ALA A 865 -34.07 27.94 -29.10
C ALA A 865 -33.47 29.35 -29.23
N GLY A 866 -32.74 29.64 -30.30
CA GLY A 866 -32.24 30.97 -30.63
C GLY A 866 -30.80 31.27 -30.19
N TRP A 867 -30.08 30.29 -29.63
CA TRP A 867 -28.64 30.42 -29.38
C TRP A 867 -27.86 30.39 -30.70
N ARG A 868 -26.72 31.10 -30.75
CA ARG A 868 -25.79 31.04 -31.88
C ARG A 868 -24.36 31.04 -31.36
N GLY A 869 -23.61 29.99 -31.66
CA GLY A 869 -22.17 29.95 -31.41
C GLY A 869 -21.34 30.66 -32.47
N ALA A 870 -20.03 30.73 -32.26
CA ALA A 870 -19.07 31.33 -33.17
C ALA A 870 -18.66 30.41 -34.33
N GLY A 871 -19.01 29.12 -34.27
CA GLY A 871 -18.60 28.08 -35.20
C GLY A 871 -17.22 27.49 -34.89
N GLY A 872 -16.69 27.72 -33.68
CA GLY A 872 -15.38 27.23 -33.22
C GLY A 872 -15.42 25.80 -32.71
N ALA A 873 -14.24 25.20 -32.55
CA ALA A 873 -14.12 23.83 -32.04
C ALA A 873 -14.47 23.69 -30.55
N PHE A 874 -14.37 24.79 -29.78
CA PHE A 874 -14.61 24.80 -28.34
C PHE A 874 -15.65 25.85 -27.95
N ASP A 875 -16.67 26.06 -28.79
CA ASP A 875 -17.79 26.95 -28.44
C ASP A 875 -18.58 26.38 -27.26
N LEU A 876 -18.74 27.17 -26.19
CA LEU A 876 -19.52 26.79 -25.01
C LEU A 876 -21.02 26.71 -25.34
N LEU A 877 -21.63 25.55 -25.11
CA LEU A 877 -23.08 25.38 -25.19
C LEU A 877 -23.77 26.11 -24.03
N PRO A 878 -24.98 26.66 -24.25
CA PRO A 878 -25.78 27.20 -23.15
C PRO A 878 -26.28 26.07 -22.27
N LEU A 879 -26.52 26.38 -21.00
CA LEU A 879 -27.32 25.54 -20.13
C LEU A 879 -28.78 25.56 -20.59
N MET A 880 -29.45 24.42 -20.55
CA MET A 880 -30.81 24.26 -21.06
C MET A 880 -31.69 23.49 -20.08
N ALA A 881 -32.90 24.00 -19.90
CA ALA A 881 -33.93 23.37 -19.09
C ALA A 881 -35.29 23.53 -19.76
N ARG A 882 -36.20 22.59 -19.56
CA ARG A 882 -37.54 22.59 -20.14
C ARG A 882 -38.57 22.73 -19.02
N ASP A 883 -39.55 23.59 -19.22
CA ASP A 883 -40.67 23.72 -18.28
C ASP A 883 -41.79 22.71 -18.55
N GLU A 884 -42.79 22.67 -17.66
CA GLU A 884 -43.96 21.78 -17.77
C GLU A 884 -44.78 21.98 -19.06
N THR A 885 -44.67 23.14 -19.72
CA THR A 885 -45.36 23.42 -20.99
C THR A 885 -44.60 22.89 -22.20
N GLY A 886 -43.39 22.38 -22.00
CA GLY A 886 -42.47 21.93 -23.03
C GLY A 886 -41.60 23.03 -23.63
N ARG A 887 -41.65 24.26 -23.10
CA ARG A 887 -40.81 25.36 -23.58
C ARG A 887 -39.38 25.19 -23.10
N LEU A 888 -38.42 25.30 -24.02
CA LEU A 888 -36.99 25.27 -23.72
C LEU A 888 -36.53 26.66 -23.26
N HIS A 889 -35.89 26.71 -22.11
CA HIS A 889 -35.22 27.86 -21.53
C HIS A 889 -33.72 27.66 -21.65
N ILE A 890 -33.00 28.73 -22.01
CA ILE A 890 -31.56 28.68 -22.26
C ILE A 890 -30.84 29.77 -21.47
N ARG A 891 -29.69 29.42 -20.88
CA ARG A 891 -28.78 30.35 -20.21
C ARG A 891 -27.39 30.19 -20.80
N SER A 892 -26.95 31.17 -21.59
CA SER A 892 -25.60 31.17 -22.16
C SER A 892 -24.55 31.37 -21.07
N LEU A 893 -23.51 30.54 -21.10
CA LEU A 893 -22.33 30.67 -20.25
C LEU A 893 -21.42 31.77 -20.80
N ARG A 894 -20.92 32.64 -19.93
CA ARG A 894 -19.95 33.66 -20.29
C ARG A 894 -18.53 33.09 -20.16
N PRO A 895 -17.56 33.55 -20.96
CA PRO A 895 -16.17 33.09 -20.83
C PRO A 895 -15.57 33.31 -19.44
N ASP A 896 -16.00 34.35 -18.71
CA ASP A 896 -15.56 34.61 -17.32
C ASP A 896 -16.19 33.67 -16.28
N GLU A 897 -17.25 32.93 -16.63
CA GLU A 897 -17.91 31.94 -15.76
C GLU A 897 -17.34 30.53 -15.92
N VAL A 898 -16.51 30.30 -16.94
CA VAL A 898 -15.98 28.98 -17.28
C VAL A 898 -14.45 29.03 -17.30
N LEU A 899 -13.83 28.39 -16.32
CA LEU A 899 -12.39 28.17 -16.35
C LEU A 899 -12.04 27.09 -17.39
N GLU A 900 -11.32 27.48 -18.43
CA GLU A 900 -10.78 26.59 -19.46
C GLU A 900 -9.26 26.53 -19.34
N VAL A 901 -8.69 25.36 -19.65
CA VAL A 901 -7.26 25.10 -19.68
C VAL A 901 -6.83 24.84 -21.11
N ASP A 902 -5.97 25.69 -21.65
CA ASP A 902 -5.34 25.49 -22.96
C ASP A 902 -4.28 24.38 -22.87
N ILE A 903 -4.32 23.42 -23.79
CA ILE A 903 -3.48 22.23 -23.78
C ILE A 903 -2.16 22.50 -24.50
N SER A 904 -1.08 22.38 -23.75
CA SER A 904 0.32 22.47 -24.18
C SER A 904 1.09 21.21 -23.75
N HIS A 905 2.28 21.01 -24.31
CA HIS A 905 3.11 19.84 -24.00
C HIS A 905 4.51 20.28 -23.55
N PRO A 906 5.10 19.65 -22.52
CA PRO A 906 6.41 20.04 -21.99
C PRO A 906 7.53 19.96 -23.04
N ASP A 907 7.53 18.92 -23.87
CA ASP A 907 8.62 18.67 -24.83
C ASP A 907 8.30 19.04 -26.28
N TYR A 908 7.01 19.28 -26.60
CA TYR A 908 6.53 19.41 -27.97
C TYR A 908 5.82 20.75 -28.13
N GLY A 909 6.58 21.82 -28.33
CA GLY A 909 6.02 23.18 -28.45
C GLY A 909 4.95 23.35 -29.53
N TRP A 910 4.93 22.48 -30.55
CA TRP A 910 3.89 22.48 -31.59
C TRP A 910 2.51 22.03 -31.07
N PHE A 911 2.38 21.46 -29.88
CA PHE A 911 1.07 21.10 -29.31
C PHE A 911 0.16 22.32 -29.17
N SER A 912 0.71 23.47 -28.77
CA SER A 912 -0.06 24.72 -28.66
C SER A 912 -0.62 25.21 -30.00
N GLU A 913 -0.04 24.79 -31.14
CA GLU A 913 -0.58 25.09 -32.47
C GLU A 913 -1.83 24.27 -32.79
N LEU A 914 -2.14 23.22 -32.02
CA LEU A 914 -3.36 22.43 -32.18
C LEU A 914 -4.59 23.14 -31.60
N ASP A 915 -4.40 24.22 -30.84
CA ASP A 915 -5.46 25.05 -30.23
C ASP A 915 -6.48 24.21 -29.44
N LEU A 916 -5.98 23.17 -28.75
CA LEU A 916 -6.80 22.30 -27.91
C LEU A 916 -6.98 22.95 -26.54
N LYS A 917 -8.18 22.84 -25.97
CA LYS A 917 -8.49 23.27 -24.61
C LYS A 917 -9.50 22.33 -23.95
N TRP A 918 -9.65 22.41 -22.63
CA TRP A 918 -10.74 21.74 -21.93
C TRP A 918 -11.15 22.49 -20.65
N HIS A 919 -12.43 22.43 -20.28
CA HIS A 919 -12.99 23.08 -19.09
C HIS A 919 -12.54 22.37 -17.80
N ALA A 920 -12.41 23.13 -16.72
CA ALA A 920 -11.91 22.63 -15.43
C ALA A 920 -12.89 21.69 -14.70
N VAL A 921 -14.18 22.01 -14.69
CA VAL A 921 -15.18 21.39 -13.79
C VAL A 921 -15.99 20.29 -14.48
N PRO A 922 -15.86 19.00 -14.09
CA PRO A 922 -16.71 17.91 -14.60
C PRO A 922 -18.07 17.87 -13.88
N GLY A 923 -18.93 18.86 -14.12
CA GLY A 923 -20.25 18.95 -13.47
C GLY A 923 -21.32 18.13 -14.19
N ILE A 924 -21.73 16.99 -13.65
CA ILE A 924 -22.81 16.13 -14.17
C ILE A 924 -24.17 16.68 -13.77
N ALA A 925 -25.10 16.78 -14.73
CA ALA A 925 -26.46 17.29 -14.52
C ALA A 925 -27.56 16.35 -15.07
N SER A 926 -27.17 15.22 -15.69
CA SER A 926 -28.08 14.20 -16.25
C SER A 926 -28.50 13.11 -15.25
N GLN A 927 -28.29 13.32 -13.95
CA GLN A 927 -28.54 12.33 -12.92
C GLN A 927 -29.52 12.83 -11.85
N ALA A 928 -30.08 11.88 -11.12
CA ALA A 928 -30.88 12.10 -9.92
C ALA A 928 -30.28 11.32 -8.74
N LEU A 929 -30.44 11.86 -7.54
CA LEU A 929 -30.25 11.13 -6.30
C LEU A 929 -31.54 10.33 -6.00
N ASP A 930 -31.47 9.01 -6.10
CA ASP A 930 -32.52 8.08 -5.69
C ASP A 930 -32.33 7.74 -4.21
N ALA A 931 -33.17 8.34 -3.37
CA ALA A 931 -33.11 8.25 -1.92
C ALA A 931 -34.50 8.47 -1.31
N PHE A 932 -34.77 7.84 -0.17
CA PHE A 932 -36.03 7.95 0.57
C PHE A 932 -37.28 7.57 -0.27
N GLY A 933 -37.11 6.68 -1.26
CA GLY A 933 -38.16 6.28 -2.20
C GLY A 933 -38.49 7.35 -3.25
N ARG A 934 -37.63 8.35 -3.44
CA ARG A 934 -37.84 9.49 -4.34
C ARG A 934 -36.58 9.79 -5.15
N LYS A 935 -36.74 10.36 -6.34
CA LYS A 935 -35.63 10.82 -7.19
C LYS A 935 -35.51 12.34 -7.11
N PHE A 936 -34.41 12.85 -6.58
CA PHE A 936 -34.09 14.28 -6.54
C PHE A 936 -33.21 14.68 -7.70
N ARG A 937 -33.54 15.75 -8.44
CA ARG A 937 -32.67 16.26 -9.51
C ARG A 937 -31.39 16.80 -8.90
N VAL A 938 -30.24 16.47 -9.49
CA VAL A 938 -28.95 16.92 -8.96
C VAL A 938 -28.03 17.48 -10.03
N VAL A 939 -27.16 18.37 -9.58
CA VAL A 939 -25.92 18.72 -10.26
C VAL A 939 -24.77 18.36 -9.34
N PHE A 940 -23.84 17.55 -9.82
CA PHE A 940 -22.72 17.03 -9.02
C PHE A 940 -21.40 17.22 -9.76
N ASN A 941 -20.36 17.66 -9.08
CA ASN A 941 -18.99 17.62 -9.60
C ASN A 941 -18.01 17.08 -8.55
N GLY A 942 -16.93 16.48 -9.06
CA GLY A 942 -15.63 16.40 -8.38
C GLY A 942 -14.60 17.17 -9.22
N TRP A 943 -13.46 16.54 -9.48
CA TRP A 943 -12.45 17.01 -10.43
C TRP A 943 -12.10 15.90 -11.42
N TYR A 944 -11.44 16.27 -12.51
CA TYR A 944 -11.09 15.34 -13.57
C TYR A 944 -9.97 14.38 -13.16
N MET A 945 -10.09 13.12 -13.62
CA MET A 945 -8.93 12.26 -13.88
C MET A 945 -8.43 12.53 -15.30
N GLY A 946 -7.12 12.72 -15.49
CA GLY A 946 -6.55 13.18 -16.78
C GLY A 946 -6.95 12.33 -18.00
N THR A 947 -7.15 11.03 -17.80
CA THR A 947 -7.57 10.09 -18.86
C THR A 947 -9.00 10.30 -19.34
N GLU A 948 -9.88 10.94 -18.57
CA GLU A 948 -11.20 11.35 -19.05
C GLU A 948 -11.08 12.37 -20.20
N ILE A 949 -10.08 13.25 -20.14
CA ILE A 949 -9.83 14.24 -21.18
C ILE A 949 -8.94 13.66 -22.26
N GLY A 950 -7.74 13.20 -21.91
CA GLY A 950 -6.71 12.80 -22.86
C GLY A 950 -7.02 11.48 -23.57
N ALA A 951 -7.56 10.48 -22.86
CA ALA A 951 -7.83 9.16 -23.41
C ALA A 951 -9.28 8.94 -23.88
N ARG A 952 -10.21 9.84 -23.53
CA ARG A 952 -11.62 9.76 -23.97
C ARG A 952 -12.04 10.99 -24.77
N ASN A 953 -12.14 12.15 -24.13
CA ASN A 953 -12.76 13.32 -24.78
C ASN A 953 -12.00 13.80 -26.02
N LEU A 954 -10.67 13.91 -25.94
CA LEU A 954 -9.87 14.42 -27.05
C LEU A 954 -9.52 13.35 -28.09
N SER A 955 -9.43 12.08 -27.67
CA SER A 955 -8.88 10.99 -28.49
C SER A 955 -9.91 10.02 -29.07
N ASP A 956 -11.08 9.83 -28.44
CA ASP A 956 -12.08 8.87 -28.95
C ASP A 956 -12.43 9.20 -30.41
N PRO A 957 -12.54 8.19 -31.30
CA PRO A 957 -12.77 8.42 -32.73
C PRO A 957 -14.15 9.04 -33.03
N TYR A 958 -15.09 8.92 -32.09
CA TYR A 958 -16.42 9.54 -32.14
C TYR A 958 -16.51 10.86 -31.35
N ARG A 959 -15.38 11.37 -30.85
CA ARG A 959 -15.23 12.68 -30.18
C ARG A 959 -14.30 13.57 -31.00
N TYR A 960 -13.30 14.23 -30.40
CA TYR A 960 -12.40 15.12 -31.14
C TYR A 960 -11.37 14.39 -32.03
N ASN A 961 -11.09 13.11 -31.75
CA ASN A 961 -10.22 12.25 -32.55
C ASN A 961 -8.87 12.90 -32.96
N VAL A 962 -8.16 13.48 -31.99
CA VAL A 962 -6.93 14.25 -32.29
C VAL A 962 -5.68 13.38 -32.49
N LEU A 963 -5.73 12.08 -32.14
CA LEU A 963 -4.57 11.18 -32.20
C LEU A 963 -3.88 11.12 -33.58
N PRO A 964 -4.59 11.05 -34.73
CA PRO A 964 -3.93 11.05 -36.04
C PRO A 964 -3.16 12.34 -36.33
N ALA A 965 -3.62 13.49 -35.83
CA ALA A 965 -2.93 14.77 -36.02
C ALA A 965 -1.64 14.81 -35.19
N ILE A 966 -1.72 14.38 -33.92
CA ILE A 966 -0.58 14.27 -33.01
C ILE A 966 0.47 13.29 -33.58
N ALA A 967 0.06 12.10 -34.00
CA ALA A 967 0.97 11.08 -34.52
C ALA A 967 1.74 11.55 -35.78
N ARG A 968 1.08 12.29 -36.69
CA ARG A 968 1.75 12.89 -37.85
C ARG A 968 2.78 13.93 -37.44
N ARG A 969 2.46 14.79 -36.47
CA ARG A 969 3.38 15.81 -35.94
C ARG A 969 4.57 15.19 -35.20
N MET A 970 4.37 14.03 -34.56
CA MET A 970 5.43 13.22 -33.94
C MET A 970 6.26 12.42 -34.97
N GLY A 971 5.87 12.38 -36.24
CA GLY A 971 6.56 11.60 -37.28
C GLY A 971 6.36 10.08 -37.15
N LEU A 972 5.25 9.63 -36.54
CA LEU A 972 4.92 8.22 -36.40
C LEU A 972 4.30 7.66 -37.69
N ASP A 973 4.51 6.36 -37.96
CA ASP A 973 3.88 5.67 -39.09
C ASP A 973 2.43 5.31 -38.76
N ILE A 974 1.50 6.15 -39.23
CA ILE A 974 0.06 5.93 -39.01
C ILE A 974 -0.57 4.90 -39.96
N SER A 975 0.20 4.35 -40.92
CA SER A 975 -0.31 3.37 -41.89
C SER A 975 -0.25 1.93 -41.37
N ASP A 976 0.58 1.68 -40.35
CA ASP A 976 0.76 0.39 -39.71
C ASP A 976 0.38 0.46 -38.23
N ASP A 977 -0.67 -0.27 -37.85
CA ASP A 977 -1.13 -0.35 -36.46
C ASP A 977 -0.10 -1.04 -35.54
N ALA A 978 0.78 -1.89 -36.08
CA ALA A 978 1.85 -2.55 -35.31
C ALA A 978 2.96 -1.59 -34.85
N SER A 979 3.00 -0.36 -35.39
CA SER A 979 3.89 0.70 -34.92
C SER A 979 3.51 1.27 -33.55
N LEU A 980 2.33 0.90 -33.03
CA LEU A 980 1.76 1.41 -31.78
C LEU A 980 1.58 2.93 -31.77
N TRP A 981 1.31 3.52 -32.94
CA TRP A 981 1.23 4.97 -33.07
C TRP A 981 0.09 5.58 -32.24
N ARG A 982 -1.03 4.86 -32.06
CA ARG A 982 -2.16 5.34 -31.23
C ARG A 982 -1.77 5.41 -29.76
N ASP A 983 -1.11 4.37 -29.27
CA ASP A 983 -0.64 4.26 -27.89
C ASP A 983 0.35 5.39 -27.57
N ARG A 984 1.35 5.60 -28.45
CA ARG A 984 2.34 6.68 -28.27
C ARG A 984 1.71 8.07 -28.33
N ALA A 985 0.85 8.34 -29.32
CA ALA A 985 0.18 9.63 -29.43
C ALA A 985 -0.77 9.90 -28.25
N MET A 986 -1.46 8.87 -27.77
CA MET A 986 -2.38 8.97 -26.63
C MET A 986 -1.63 9.18 -25.32
N LEU A 987 -0.47 8.57 -25.14
CA LEU A 987 0.38 8.79 -23.97
C LEU A 987 0.84 10.26 -23.90
N GLU A 988 1.37 10.81 -25.00
CA GLU A 988 1.79 12.22 -25.03
C GLU A 988 0.61 13.18 -24.89
N LEU A 989 -0.57 12.85 -25.43
CA LEU A 989 -1.78 13.65 -25.22
C LEU A 989 -2.20 13.67 -23.74
N ASN A 990 -2.17 12.53 -23.05
CA ASN A 990 -2.47 12.49 -21.61
C ASN A 990 -1.43 13.27 -20.80
N ARG A 991 -0.16 13.17 -21.18
CA ARG A 991 0.92 13.97 -20.58
C ARG A 991 0.71 15.47 -20.82
N ALA A 992 0.28 15.88 -22.02
CA ALA A 992 -0.08 17.27 -22.34
C ALA A 992 -1.20 17.79 -21.42
N VAL A 993 -2.26 16.99 -21.24
CA VAL A 993 -3.40 17.36 -20.38
C VAL A 993 -2.94 17.56 -18.93
N LEU A 994 -2.24 16.57 -18.36
CA LEU A 994 -1.77 16.64 -16.97
C LEU A 994 -0.81 17.81 -16.77
N TYR A 995 0.10 18.04 -17.71
CA TYR A 995 1.02 19.18 -17.70
C TYR A 995 0.25 20.50 -17.71
N SER A 996 -0.72 20.64 -18.60
CA SER A 996 -1.45 21.90 -18.80
C SER A 996 -2.32 22.27 -17.60
N TYR A 997 -3.03 21.30 -17.03
CA TYR A 997 -3.84 21.52 -15.83
C TYR A 997 -2.97 21.91 -14.63
N ARG A 998 -1.80 21.29 -14.49
CA ARG A 998 -0.81 21.67 -13.48
C ARG A 998 -0.31 23.11 -13.69
N GLN A 999 0.05 23.48 -14.92
CA GLN A 999 0.51 24.84 -15.24
C GLN A 999 -0.58 25.90 -14.99
N ALA A 1000 -1.85 25.54 -15.19
CA ALA A 1000 -2.99 26.41 -14.95
C ALA A 1000 -3.42 26.47 -13.46
N GLY A 1001 -2.79 25.71 -12.56
CA GLY A 1001 -3.18 25.65 -11.15
C GLY A 1001 -4.55 25.00 -10.92
N VAL A 1002 -5.00 24.13 -11.84
CA VAL A 1002 -6.32 23.49 -11.79
C VAL A 1002 -6.21 22.07 -11.23
N THR A 1003 -7.02 21.75 -10.22
CA THR A 1003 -7.06 20.41 -9.60
C THR A 1003 -7.37 19.32 -10.62
N MET A 1004 -6.50 18.32 -10.69
CA MET A 1004 -6.64 17.12 -11.53
C MET A 1004 -5.81 15.99 -10.93
N LEU A 1005 -6.27 14.75 -11.10
CA LEU A 1005 -5.49 13.57 -10.74
C LEU A 1005 -5.06 12.80 -12.00
N ASP A 1006 -3.90 12.16 -11.93
CA ASP A 1006 -3.56 11.10 -12.87
C ASP A 1006 -4.24 9.77 -12.48
N HIS A 1007 -4.26 8.83 -13.42
CA HIS A 1007 -5.00 7.58 -13.27
C HIS A 1007 -4.30 6.54 -12.39
N HIS A 1008 -2.99 6.66 -12.14
CA HIS A 1008 -2.30 5.81 -11.19
C HIS A 1008 -2.62 6.26 -9.76
N THR A 1009 -2.52 7.56 -9.48
CA THR A 1009 -2.89 8.14 -8.18
C THR A 1009 -4.36 7.88 -7.85
N ALA A 1010 -5.28 8.12 -8.78
CA ALA A 1010 -6.70 7.84 -8.58
C ALA A 1010 -6.97 6.35 -8.28
N SER A 1011 -6.22 5.43 -8.91
CA SER A 1011 -6.32 4.00 -8.64
C SER A 1011 -5.84 3.65 -7.23
N THR A 1012 -4.74 4.26 -6.76
CA THR A 1012 -4.24 4.08 -5.39
C THR A 1012 -5.22 4.62 -4.36
N GLU A 1013 -5.80 5.80 -4.58
CA GLU A 1013 -6.82 6.38 -3.69
C GLU A 1013 -8.08 5.51 -3.64
N PHE A 1014 -8.46 4.88 -4.74
CA PHE A 1014 -9.57 3.95 -4.76
C PHE A 1014 -9.31 2.70 -3.90
N LEU A 1015 -8.09 2.16 -3.90
CA LEU A 1015 -7.73 1.03 -3.04
C LEU A 1015 -7.71 1.42 -1.56
N GLN A 1016 -7.35 2.66 -1.23
CA GLN A 1016 -7.48 3.15 0.14
C GLN A 1016 -8.95 3.17 0.57
N PHE A 1017 -9.85 3.66 -0.29
CA PHE A 1017 -11.29 3.59 -0.04
C PHE A 1017 -11.76 2.14 0.18
N VAL A 1018 -11.27 1.18 -0.61
CA VAL A 1018 -11.57 -0.24 -0.42
C VAL A 1018 -11.09 -0.74 0.94
N ALA A 1019 -9.87 -0.39 1.34
CA ALA A 1019 -9.33 -0.76 2.64
C ALA A 1019 -10.12 -0.16 3.80
N ASP A 1020 -10.52 1.11 3.70
CA ASP A 1020 -11.32 1.81 4.71
C ASP A 1020 -12.71 1.17 4.90
N GLU A 1021 -13.37 0.81 3.79
CA GLU A 1021 -14.66 0.12 3.84
C GLU A 1021 -14.53 -1.30 4.41
N HIS A 1022 -13.49 -2.04 4.03
CA HIS A 1022 -13.22 -3.39 4.54
C HIS A 1022 -12.89 -3.38 6.03
N ALA A 1023 -12.15 -2.37 6.52
CA ALA A 1023 -11.87 -2.19 7.94
C ALA A 1023 -13.14 -2.01 8.79
N LEU A 1024 -14.21 -1.50 8.17
CA LEU A 1024 -15.52 -1.33 8.77
C LEU A 1024 -16.46 -2.52 8.52
N GLY A 1025 -15.94 -3.63 7.98
CA GLY A 1025 -16.67 -4.87 7.72
C GLY A 1025 -17.60 -4.81 6.52
N ARG A 1026 -17.37 -3.88 5.58
CA ARG A 1026 -18.26 -3.63 4.44
C ARG A 1026 -17.58 -4.02 3.13
N GLU A 1027 -18.30 -4.71 2.26
CA GLU A 1027 -17.79 -5.13 0.95
C GLU A 1027 -18.00 -4.03 -0.10
N VAL A 1028 -16.92 -3.62 -0.77
CA VAL A 1028 -17.02 -2.61 -1.82
C VAL A 1028 -17.62 -3.17 -3.11
N GLN A 1029 -18.67 -2.51 -3.58
CA GLN A 1029 -19.24 -2.76 -4.90
C GLN A 1029 -18.60 -1.83 -5.94
N ALA A 1030 -18.28 -2.38 -7.12
CA ALA A 1030 -17.73 -1.61 -8.22
C ALA A 1030 -17.99 -2.25 -9.59
N GLU A 1031 -18.16 -1.41 -10.61
CA GLU A 1031 -18.19 -1.86 -12.00
C GLU A 1031 -16.78 -1.79 -12.57
N TRP A 1032 -16.10 -2.95 -12.63
CA TRP A 1032 -14.70 -3.08 -13.03
C TRP A 1032 -14.35 -2.31 -14.32
N SER A 1033 -15.22 -2.37 -15.33
CA SER A 1033 -15.02 -1.73 -16.64
C SER A 1033 -14.99 -0.19 -16.59
N TRP A 1034 -15.47 0.41 -15.49
CA TRP A 1034 -15.44 1.85 -15.24
C TRP A 1034 -14.35 2.27 -14.26
N ILE A 1035 -13.98 1.38 -13.33
CA ILE A 1035 -12.89 1.65 -12.37
C ILE A 1035 -11.53 1.54 -13.05
N VAL A 1036 -11.35 0.57 -13.95
CA VAL A 1036 -10.09 0.42 -14.68
C VAL A 1036 -9.94 1.58 -15.69
N PRO A 1037 -8.84 2.35 -15.64
CA PRO A 1037 -8.62 3.45 -16.57
C PRO A 1037 -8.54 2.98 -18.03
N PRO A 1038 -8.92 3.85 -19.00
CA PRO A 1038 -8.99 3.48 -20.42
C PRO A 1038 -7.61 3.32 -21.09
N ILE A 1039 -6.53 3.65 -20.38
CA ILE A 1039 -5.14 3.40 -20.79
C ILE A 1039 -4.38 2.79 -19.64
N SER A 1040 -3.32 2.02 -19.94
CA SER A 1040 -2.45 1.42 -18.92
C SER A 1040 -3.20 0.54 -17.92
N GLY A 1041 -4.30 -0.11 -18.32
CA GLY A 1041 -5.19 -0.85 -17.42
C GLY A 1041 -4.45 -1.87 -16.53
N SER A 1042 -3.69 -2.80 -17.12
CA SER A 1042 -2.94 -3.79 -16.34
C SER A 1042 -1.79 -3.21 -15.51
N ALA A 1043 -1.46 -1.94 -15.67
CA ALA A 1043 -0.46 -1.24 -14.89
C ALA A 1043 -1.04 -0.57 -13.63
N VAL A 1044 -2.34 -0.73 -13.36
CA VAL A 1044 -2.96 -0.31 -12.09
C VAL A 1044 -3.53 -1.51 -11.35
N THR A 1045 -3.48 -1.49 -10.02
CA THR A 1045 -3.94 -2.62 -9.18
C THR A 1045 -5.41 -2.99 -9.37
N PRO A 1046 -6.37 -2.04 -9.54
CA PRO A 1046 -7.79 -2.40 -9.74
C PRO A 1046 -8.06 -3.33 -10.93
N TYR A 1047 -7.18 -3.40 -11.93
CA TYR A 1047 -7.30 -4.35 -13.03
C TYR A 1047 -7.21 -5.80 -12.58
N HIS A 1048 -6.40 -6.08 -11.55
CA HIS A 1048 -6.10 -7.43 -11.06
C HIS A 1048 -7.05 -7.88 -9.93
N LEU A 1049 -8.09 -7.09 -9.65
CA LEU A 1049 -9.05 -7.34 -8.59
C LEU A 1049 -10.44 -7.59 -9.15
N ASP A 1050 -11.15 -8.55 -8.56
CA ASP A 1050 -12.57 -8.76 -8.82
C ASP A 1050 -13.40 -7.95 -7.84
N PHE A 1051 -14.41 -7.25 -8.37
CA PHE A 1051 -15.38 -6.51 -7.57
C PHE A 1051 -16.78 -7.04 -7.84
N PRO A 1052 -17.59 -7.29 -6.79
CA PRO A 1052 -19.01 -7.48 -6.98
C PRO A 1052 -19.65 -6.17 -7.48
N ASN A 1053 -20.69 -6.28 -8.30
CA ASN A 1053 -21.34 -5.13 -8.93
C ASN A 1053 -22.84 -5.07 -8.59
N THR A 1054 -23.14 -5.03 -7.29
CA THR A 1054 -24.50 -4.79 -6.79
C THR A 1054 -24.71 -3.30 -6.59
N TYR A 1055 -25.84 -2.77 -7.04
CA TYR A 1055 -26.18 -1.36 -6.81
C TYR A 1055 -26.95 -1.21 -5.50
N PHE A 1056 -26.45 -0.34 -4.62
CA PHE A 1056 -27.09 -0.01 -3.35
C PHE A 1056 -27.74 1.36 -3.40
N LYS A 1057 -28.83 1.53 -2.64
CA LYS A 1057 -29.42 2.84 -2.36
C LYS A 1057 -28.88 3.40 -1.03
N PRO A 1058 -28.77 4.74 -0.88
CA PRO A 1058 -29.10 5.76 -1.88
C PRO A 1058 -28.12 5.72 -3.05
N ALA A 1059 -28.55 6.15 -4.23
CA ALA A 1059 -27.78 5.99 -5.48
C ALA A 1059 -27.92 7.19 -6.41
N TYR A 1060 -26.88 7.47 -7.21
CA TYR A 1060 -27.02 8.33 -8.37
C TYR A 1060 -27.47 7.53 -9.59
N VAL A 1061 -28.66 7.85 -10.08
CA VAL A 1061 -29.29 7.16 -11.22
C VAL A 1061 -29.49 8.14 -12.38
N PRO A 1062 -29.55 7.67 -13.64
CA PRO A 1062 -29.93 8.51 -14.75
C PRO A 1062 -31.31 9.16 -14.53
N LEU A 1063 -31.47 10.40 -14.99
CA LEU A 1063 -32.79 10.99 -15.22
C LEU A 1063 -33.40 10.28 -16.45
N ASP A 1064 -34.55 9.64 -16.25
CA ASP A 1064 -35.25 8.82 -17.28
C ASP A 1064 -35.72 9.65 -18.50
#